data_AF-A0A7S1FBP6-F1
#
_entry.id   AF-A0A7S1FBP6-F1
#
_cell.length_a   1.000
_cell.length_b   1.000
_cell.length_c   1.000
_cell.angle_alpha   90.00
_cell.angle_beta   90.00
_cell.angle_gamma   90.00
#
_symmetry.space_group_name_H-M   'P 1'
#
loop_
_entity.id
_entity.type
_entity.pdbx_description
1 polymer ?
#
loop_
_entity_poly.entity_id
_entity_poly.type
_entity_poly.pdbx_seq_one_letter_code
_entity_poly.pdbx_strand_id
1 'polypeptide(L)'
;SHFPQHISQARGLSVMSAVWGRHRDRPSPRPSIELGDTFACRGPHGTGSLMRNMLCELDMYSKGRLADRNSRLRFIKDLRLAMTVSSWVVVLGLLGALVHSKTVNDTVGRVNLGSHWCVMLLWLSFSVHLDLGNTVMLVVQGIFGICLAAMNMSFLNRVLGFLLQGGAFADRAVMPGGWLPLCTSRALSSVIYGAGDNMCFLNVAWGHISTEGFLKTTLVYTDFVLFTVAILSVGIDNNTRITALVYHITFVMSFLNPDADDWQNFPPTVLINLFFIMLGGVAAVLSCVFPRRLLASRSAENVACEVTGAAGLLLGSMPGTTSELTRRKAMAVLVETHDMLSELSRHVKFWWFEDFGYGRSAAQRRQRRALIACLTSCLSHVPTVHHTASTLSIDDMTHIDEFVELEFACASLRKLVAGLQTGSVEGCLITEVEENIRRLSQQFVLKRESFSSAASSFVFVLCGVISDAVRIVKEYDDVWRGIARDQLDPARHHRRRGCISRFMACLHTSKVHFGVSLLVSSETHRQYVFRTTLSVVATFMGGHLSSWRLLPPYSDAVATTVAVVSYTYAGASFPITLSRLNGVVLGKVIGTIVQMSFAYYTWYQMMGWGLAVWLIYFGFKYTAFHNEDETVRKLSGLTCGFFASGAIPGNGRFREAGSVVEFDKLIASVFNSIVGTIMGVVVLLVCDNLMATRASTLARDKLLHVISQLRSALATDFEHEQPSSELAESHEAQKRSLEHMLSDLLKLLPYAEAEPVYLNAPFKADLYRELSDSIRNLVRHLFTLQWVVCSLEHTEEMYQSSQWSYLQVVMDSSAGMEQNSFASQRESVALVFRPLLASAAGMLGKMMEDVEALTHGATCSSPMPQETAELRNLLQESLYTAKFAGGMLRSIASTVIKPSFTTKVFPFMHNENLLKAYATEEEQEREPSERFMIPLRAECRKLRECSRGNRNDMPHRDNVCRAELVILLVSSMHMEMKRMQLALLEY
;
A
#
# COMPACT_ATOMS: atom_id res chain seq x y z
N SER A 1 5.71 -23.00 83.73
CA SER A 1 7.07 -23.46 84.04
C SER A 1 7.48 -24.51 83.01
N HIS A 2 8.58 -24.24 82.30
CA HIS A 2 9.33 -25.09 81.36
C HIS A 2 8.71 -25.58 80.02
N PHE A 3 9.33 -25.05 78.94
CA PHE A 3 9.57 -25.49 77.54
C PHE A 3 9.59 -27.02 77.24
N PRO A 4 9.66 -27.51 75.97
CA PRO A 4 9.99 -26.81 74.72
C PRO A 4 9.15 -27.15 73.45
N GLN A 5 9.46 -26.36 72.40
CA GLN A 5 9.11 -26.47 70.99
C GLN A 5 9.40 -27.85 70.35
N HIS A 6 8.47 -28.31 69.51
CA HIS A 6 8.76 -29.21 68.39
C HIS A 6 7.91 -28.81 67.17
N ILE A 7 8.59 -28.30 66.13
CA ILE A 7 8.11 -28.23 64.76
C ILE A 7 8.71 -29.42 64.03
N SER A 8 7.89 -30.26 63.40
CA SER A 8 8.36 -31.24 62.43
C SER A 8 7.30 -31.51 61.34
N GLN A 9 7.71 -31.23 60.10
CA GLN A 9 7.43 -31.97 58.86
C GLN A 9 5.97 -31.92 58.32
N ALA A 10 5.69 -31.83 57.02
CA ALA A 10 6.46 -32.29 55.88
C ALA A 10 6.17 -31.47 54.59
N ARG A 11 7.08 -31.67 53.63
CA ARG A 11 7.25 -31.07 52.32
C ARG A 11 6.14 -31.39 51.33
N GLY A 12 5.99 -30.51 50.33
CA GLY A 12 5.70 -30.93 48.96
C GLY A 12 5.10 -29.85 48.08
N LEU A 13 5.94 -28.97 47.49
CA LEU A 13 5.63 -28.24 46.25
C LEU A 13 6.90 -27.57 45.69
N SER A 14 7.64 -28.32 44.86
CA SER A 14 8.66 -27.78 43.95
C SER A 14 8.60 -28.55 42.62
N VAL A 15 7.69 -28.18 41.73
CA VAL A 15 7.65 -28.73 40.35
C VAL A 15 7.52 -27.65 39.25
N MET A 16 7.39 -26.35 39.56
CA MET A 16 7.16 -25.34 38.49
C MET A 16 8.29 -24.36 38.17
N SER A 17 9.51 -24.52 38.70
CA SER A 17 10.66 -23.68 38.32
C SER A 17 11.78 -24.39 37.54
N ALA A 18 11.68 -25.70 37.30
CA ALA A 18 12.78 -26.49 36.70
C ALA A 18 12.71 -26.68 35.17
N VAL A 19 11.68 -26.20 34.47
CA VAL A 19 11.54 -26.41 33.00
C VAL A 19 12.11 -25.26 32.16
N TRP A 20 12.39 -24.08 32.74
CA TRP A 20 12.89 -22.91 32.00
C TRP A 20 14.32 -22.48 32.37
N GLY A 21 15.08 -23.39 32.98
CA GLY A 21 16.50 -23.20 33.33
C GLY A 21 17.48 -23.99 32.46
N ARG A 22 17.11 -24.38 31.23
CA ARG A 22 18.13 -24.84 30.27
C ARG A 22 18.82 -23.62 29.70
N HIS A 23 20.07 -23.43 30.10
CA HIS A 23 21.10 -22.75 29.33
C HIS A 23 20.89 -23.09 27.85
N ARG A 24 20.21 -22.21 27.12
CA ARG A 24 20.44 -22.09 25.69
C ARG A 24 21.84 -21.55 25.60
N ASP A 25 22.77 -22.43 25.27
CA ASP A 25 23.93 -22.02 24.49
C ASP A 25 23.44 -20.97 23.52
N ARG A 26 23.96 -19.75 23.68
CA ARG A 26 23.85 -18.74 22.64
C ARG A 26 24.18 -19.50 21.35
N PRO A 27 23.37 -19.47 20.29
CA PRO A 27 23.99 -19.69 19.00
C PRO A 27 25.15 -18.71 19.00
N SER A 28 26.37 -19.21 18.92
CA SER A 28 27.52 -18.39 18.63
C SER A 28 27.07 -17.42 17.54
N PRO A 29 27.50 -16.13 17.56
CA PRO A 29 27.40 -15.35 16.34
C PRO A 29 27.95 -16.29 15.27
N ARG A 30 27.12 -16.61 14.26
CA ARG A 30 27.61 -17.36 13.10
C ARG A 30 28.96 -16.71 12.79
N PRO A 31 30.02 -17.48 12.48
CA PRO A 31 31.15 -16.84 11.85
C PRO A 31 30.52 -15.98 10.76
N SER A 32 30.79 -14.67 10.80
CA SER A 32 30.74 -13.90 9.57
C SER A 32 31.29 -14.87 8.55
N ILE A 33 30.51 -15.19 7.53
CA ILE A 33 31.12 -15.74 6.34
C ILE A 33 32.01 -14.57 5.93
N GLU A 34 33.22 -14.53 6.47
CA GLU A 34 34.32 -13.88 5.86
C GLU A 34 34.33 -14.58 4.51
N LEU A 35 33.72 -13.91 3.53
CA LEU A 35 34.07 -14.05 2.13
C LEU A 35 35.53 -13.61 1.98
N GLY A 36 36.42 -14.18 2.79
CA GLY A 36 37.85 -14.02 2.74
C GLY A 36 38.34 -14.90 1.61
N ASP A 37 38.78 -14.25 0.54
CA ASP A 37 39.94 -14.59 -0.29
C ASP A 37 40.08 -16.03 -0.81
N THR A 38 39.01 -16.81 -0.88
CA THR A 38 39.01 -18.12 -1.57
C THR A 38 38.95 -18.01 -3.10
N PHE A 39 39.35 -16.87 -3.65
CA PHE A 39 39.56 -16.67 -5.10
C PHE A 39 41.02 -16.88 -5.55
N ALA A 40 41.94 -17.23 -4.64
CA ALA A 40 43.35 -17.45 -4.95
C ALA A 40 43.66 -18.91 -5.34
N CYS A 41 42.93 -19.50 -6.29
CA CYS A 41 43.35 -20.72 -6.99
C CYS A 41 43.07 -20.58 -8.50
N ARG A 42 43.94 -19.84 -9.20
CA ARG A 42 43.92 -19.70 -10.67
C ARG A 42 44.47 -20.96 -11.34
N GLY A 43 43.58 -21.81 -11.82
CA GLY A 43 43.81 -22.66 -12.99
C GLY A 43 42.95 -22.15 -14.16
N PRO A 44 43.41 -22.21 -15.43
CA PRO A 44 42.73 -21.60 -16.58
C PRO A 44 41.45 -22.33 -17.07
N HIS A 45 40.82 -23.17 -16.25
CA HIS A 45 39.52 -23.81 -16.54
C HIS A 45 38.35 -23.15 -15.76
N GLY A 46 38.39 -21.83 -15.61
CA GLY A 46 37.80 -21.07 -14.50
C GLY A 46 36.31 -20.68 -14.55
N THR A 47 35.67 -20.60 -15.73
CA THR A 47 34.28 -20.10 -15.83
C THR A 47 33.24 -21.11 -15.30
N GLY A 48 33.47 -22.41 -15.55
CA GLY A 48 32.57 -23.48 -15.09
C GLY A 48 32.54 -23.72 -13.58
N SER A 49 33.49 -23.17 -12.80
CA SER A 49 33.47 -23.24 -11.33
C SER A 49 32.64 -22.11 -10.72
N LEU A 50 32.75 -20.89 -11.28
CA LEU A 50 32.00 -19.72 -10.84
C LEU A 50 30.49 -19.93 -10.99
N MET A 51 30.05 -20.39 -12.17
CA MET A 51 28.63 -20.65 -12.43
C MET A 51 28.07 -21.77 -11.57
N ARG A 52 28.86 -22.81 -11.28
CA ARG A 52 28.48 -23.86 -10.32
C ARG A 52 28.35 -23.31 -8.90
N ASN A 53 29.27 -22.45 -8.47
CA ASN A 53 29.21 -21.81 -7.15
C ASN A 53 27.98 -20.90 -7.06
N MET A 54 27.69 -20.08 -8.07
CA MET A 54 26.49 -19.23 -8.10
C MET A 54 25.20 -20.04 -8.11
N LEU A 55 25.13 -21.10 -8.92
CA LEU A 55 23.99 -22.02 -8.90
C LEU A 55 23.82 -22.70 -7.55
N CYS A 56 24.91 -23.05 -6.86
CA CYS A 56 24.86 -23.61 -5.51
C CYS A 56 24.41 -22.57 -4.48
N GLU A 57 24.86 -21.31 -4.57
CA GLU A 57 24.41 -20.21 -3.73
C GLU A 57 22.91 -19.92 -3.94
N LEU A 58 22.47 -19.78 -5.19
CA LEU A 58 21.05 -19.59 -5.55
C LEU A 58 20.19 -20.80 -5.16
N ASP A 59 20.72 -22.02 -5.27
CA ASP A 59 20.03 -23.24 -4.84
C ASP A 59 19.91 -23.32 -3.33
N MET A 60 20.97 -23.00 -2.59
CA MET A 60 20.93 -22.93 -1.14
C MET A 60 19.97 -21.86 -0.65
N TYR A 61 19.86 -20.75 -1.38
CA TYR A 61 18.90 -19.69 -1.11
C TYR A 61 17.45 -20.13 -1.43
N SER A 62 17.21 -20.59 -2.66
CA SER A 62 15.88 -20.94 -3.18
C SER A 62 15.26 -22.22 -2.61
N LYS A 63 16.04 -23.13 -2.01
CA LYS A 63 15.55 -24.39 -1.40
C LYS A 63 14.61 -24.21 -0.20
N GLY A 64 14.05 -23.01 0.02
CA GLY A 64 12.95 -22.78 0.93
C GLY A 64 13.30 -22.94 2.41
N ARG A 65 14.58 -23.13 2.77
CA ARG A 65 14.98 -23.16 4.18
C ARG A 65 14.71 -21.82 4.86
N LEU A 66 14.82 -20.71 4.13
CA LEU A 66 14.40 -19.40 4.63
C LEU A 66 12.88 -19.30 4.69
N ALA A 67 12.15 -19.69 3.65
CA ALA A 67 10.69 -19.68 3.65
C ALA A 67 10.07 -20.53 4.78
N ASP A 68 10.53 -21.76 4.99
CA ASP A 68 10.10 -22.65 6.09
C ASP A 68 10.53 -22.12 7.46
N ARG A 69 11.74 -21.57 7.57
CA ARG A 69 12.17 -20.92 8.81
C ARG A 69 11.31 -19.69 9.10
N ASN A 70 10.98 -18.89 8.09
CA ASN A 70 10.19 -17.68 8.21
C ASN A 70 8.72 -18.00 8.50
N SER A 71 8.15 -19.05 7.93
CA SER A 71 6.80 -19.51 8.26
C SER A 71 6.71 -20.01 9.71
N ARG A 72 7.69 -20.80 10.19
CA ARG A 72 7.77 -21.24 11.59
C ARG A 72 7.97 -20.08 12.55
N LEU A 73 8.84 -19.12 12.20
CA LEU A 73 9.06 -17.92 13.01
C LEU A 73 7.80 -17.04 13.04
N ARG A 74 7.08 -16.89 11.92
CA ARG A 74 5.79 -16.20 11.86
C ARG A 74 4.77 -16.87 12.78
N PHE A 75 4.57 -18.19 12.64
CA PHE A 75 3.68 -18.96 13.51
C PHE A 75 3.98 -18.76 15.00
N ILE A 76 5.25 -18.88 15.42
CA ILE A 76 5.63 -18.69 16.83
C ILE A 76 5.40 -17.24 17.28
N LYS A 77 5.68 -16.25 16.41
CA LYS A 77 5.47 -14.83 16.70
C LYS A 77 3.98 -14.53 16.90
N ASP A 78 3.11 -15.08 16.05
CA ASP A 78 1.66 -14.83 16.06
C ASP A 78 1.00 -15.53 17.25
N LEU A 79 1.38 -16.78 17.50
CA LEU A 79 0.94 -17.56 18.65
C LEU A 79 1.27 -16.85 19.96
N ARG A 80 2.51 -16.36 20.09
CA ARG A 80 2.96 -15.67 21.30
C ARG A 80 2.24 -14.35 21.52
N LEU A 81 2.04 -13.56 20.45
CA LEU A 81 1.31 -12.30 20.55
C LEU A 81 -0.15 -12.54 20.95
N ALA A 82 -0.82 -13.52 20.32
CA ALA A 82 -2.19 -13.90 20.69
C ALA A 82 -2.29 -14.30 22.16
N MET A 83 -1.35 -15.14 22.66
CA MET A 83 -1.31 -15.53 24.08
C MET A 83 -1.17 -14.32 25.00
N THR A 84 -0.21 -13.43 24.73
CA THR A 84 0.04 -12.26 25.56
C THR A 84 -1.18 -11.34 25.62
N VAL A 85 -1.81 -11.04 24.48
CA VAL A 85 -2.97 -10.15 24.42
C VAL A 85 -4.15 -10.75 25.18
N SER A 86 -4.37 -12.06 25.02
CA SER A 86 -5.43 -12.79 25.72
C SER A 86 -5.22 -12.77 27.24
N SER A 87 -3.96 -12.91 27.68
CA SER A 87 -3.61 -12.78 29.09
C SER A 87 -3.89 -11.38 29.63
N TRP A 88 -3.58 -10.33 28.86
CA TRP A 88 -3.92 -8.95 29.25
C TRP A 88 -5.42 -8.71 29.36
N VAL A 89 -6.22 -9.26 28.44
CA VAL A 89 -7.69 -9.17 28.51
C VAL A 89 -8.22 -9.78 29.79
N VAL A 90 -7.70 -10.93 30.21
CA VAL A 90 -8.11 -11.57 31.47
C VAL A 90 -7.61 -10.80 32.69
N VAL A 91 -6.36 -10.36 32.70
CA VAL A 91 -5.81 -9.56 33.82
C VAL A 91 -6.62 -8.28 34.00
N LEU A 92 -6.91 -7.57 32.92
CA LEU A 92 -7.68 -6.33 32.95
C LEU A 92 -9.16 -6.58 33.28
N GLY A 93 -9.76 -7.65 32.75
CA GLY A 93 -11.13 -8.04 33.07
C GLY A 93 -11.30 -8.43 34.54
N LEU A 94 -10.37 -9.21 35.10
CA LEU A 94 -10.34 -9.56 36.52
C LEU A 94 -10.06 -8.34 37.40
N LEU A 95 -9.15 -7.46 37.01
CA LEU A 95 -8.90 -6.21 37.73
C LEU A 95 -10.19 -5.36 37.78
N GLY A 96 -10.90 -5.24 36.66
CA GLY A 96 -12.17 -4.54 36.60
C GLY A 96 -13.24 -5.17 37.49
N ALA A 97 -13.35 -6.50 37.47
CA ALA A 97 -14.23 -7.25 38.35
C ALA A 97 -13.93 -7.02 39.84
N LEU A 98 -12.66 -7.06 40.21
CA LEU A 98 -12.19 -6.91 41.59
C LEU A 98 -12.36 -5.47 42.10
N VAL A 99 -12.00 -4.47 41.29
CA VAL A 99 -12.16 -3.05 41.62
C VAL A 99 -13.64 -2.70 41.80
N HIS A 100 -14.54 -3.35 41.06
CA HIS A 100 -15.97 -3.18 41.22
C HIS A 100 -16.55 -3.90 42.45
N SER A 101 -15.79 -4.82 43.07
CA SER A 101 -16.22 -5.51 44.29
C SER A 101 -16.17 -4.59 45.51
N LYS A 102 -17.35 -4.10 45.91
CA LYS A 102 -17.71 -3.47 47.19
C LYS A 102 -17.04 -2.13 47.56
N THR A 103 -15.71 -2.02 47.58
CA THR A 103 -15.00 -0.86 48.17
C THR A 103 -15.09 0.44 47.38
N VAL A 104 -15.16 0.40 46.05
CA VAL A 104 -15.24 1.61 45.20
C VAL A 104 -16.67 2.13 45.08
N ASN A 105 -17.67 1.23 45.08
CA ASN A 105 -19.08 1.62 45.02
C ASN A 105 -19.50 2.42 46.26
N ASP A 106 -18.96 2.07 47.41
CA ASP A 106 -19.27 2.72 48.69
C ASP A 106 -18.56 4.09 48.84
N THR A 107 -17.47 4.33 48.12
CA THR A 107 -16.63 5.54 48.26
C THR A 107 -16.78 6.58 47.15
N VAL A 108 -17.03 6.16 45.91
CA VAL A 108 -17.03 7.07 44.74
C VAL A 108 -18.44 7.51 44.32
N GLY A 109 -19.49 6.84 44.82
CA GLY A 109 -20.88 7.20 44.57
C GLY A 109 -21.32 6.94 43.12
N ARG A 110 -22.36 6.11 42.92
CA ARG A 110 -23.19 5.86 41.71
C ARG A 110 -22.55 5.78 40.30
N VAL A 111 -21.25 5.97 40.09
CA VAL A 111 -20.64 5.89 38.76
C VAL A 111 -20.49 4.42 38.37
N ASN A 112 -21.29 3.98 37.40
CA ASN A 112 -21.25 2.62 36.88
C ASN A 112 -20.00 2.41 35.99
N LEU A 113 -18.85 2.16 36.64
CA LEU A 113 -17.57 1.87 35.99
C LEU A 113 -17.61 0.63 35.07
N GLY A 114 -18.57 -0.28 35.26
CA GLY A 114 -18.71 -1.53 34.49
C GLY A 114 -18.73 -1.33 32.97
N SER A 115 -19.46 -0.32 32.52
CA SER A 115 -19.59 0.02 31.10
C SER A 115 -18.28 0.50 30.47
N HIS A 116 -17.41 1.13 31.26
CA HIS A 116 -16.16 1.73 30.78
C HIS A 116 -15.07 0.66 30.56
N TRP A 117 -15.14 -0.47 31.29
CA TRP A 117 -14.24 -1.62 31.09
C TRP A 117 -14.45 -2.30 29.73
N CYS A 118 -15.69 -2.38 29.27
CA CYS A 118 -16.01 -2.94 27.95
C CYS A 118 -15.33 -2.12 26.85
N VAL A 119 -15.36 -0.79 26.99
CA VAL A 119 -14.71 0.15 26.08
C VAL A 119 -13.18 -0.05 26.07
N MET A 120 -12.55 -0.19 27.24
CA MET A 120 -11.12 -0.47 27.33
C MET A 120 -10.72 -1.77 26.62
N LEU A 121 -11.48 -2.86 26.82
CA LEU A 121 -11.16 -4.14 26.20
C LEU A 121 -11.41 -4.14 24.70
N LEU A 122 -12.48 -3.50 24.25
CA LEU A 122 -12.75 -3.27 22.84
C LEU A 122 -11.57 -2.50 22.21
N TRP A 123 -11.10 -1.45 22.90
CA TRP A 123 -9.98 -0.65 22.46
C TRP A 123 -8.67 -1.44 22.39
N LEU A 124 -8.36 -2.23 23.42
CA LEU A 124 -7.24 -3.17 23.42
C LEU A 124 -7.32 -4.12 22.21
N SER A 125 -8.49 -4.68 21.96
CA SER A 125 -8.71 -5.68 20.90
C SER A 125 -8.50 -5.13 19.50
N PHE A 126 -8.97 -3.91 19.24
CA PHE A 126 -8.83 -3.23 17.94
C PHE A 126 -7.50 -2.52 17.75
N SER A 127 -6.87 -2.10 18.85
CA SER A 127 -5.56 -1.46 18.80
C SER A 127 -4.45 -2.46 18.50
N VAL A 128 -4.52 -3.71 18.99
CA VAL A 128 -3.44 -4.67 18.78
C VAL A 128 -3.41 -5.18 17.33
N HIS A 129 -2.33 -4.86 16.65
CA HIS A 129 -1.90 -5.43 15.38
C HIS A 129 -0.68 -6.36 15.57
N LEU A 130 -0.37 -7.17 14.55
CA LEU A 130 0.89 -7.95 14.48
C LEU A 130 2.15 -7.08 14.62
N ASP A 131 1.99 -5.82 14.27
CA ASP A 131 3.03 -4.83 14.10
C ASP A 131 2.91 -3.76 15.19
N LEU A 132 3.96 -3.60 16.00
CA LEU A 132 3.98 -2.62 17.09
C LEU A 132 3.68 -1.20 16.60
N GLY A 133 4.26 -0.81 15.46
CA GLY A 133 4.06 0.53 14.93
C GLY A 133 2.62 0.80 14.52
N ASN A 134 1.95 -0.17 13.89
CA ASN A 134 0.53 -0.06 13.59
C ASN A 134 -0.30 -0.02 14.88
N THR A 135 0.05 -0.81 15.89
CA THR A 135 -0.61 -0.75 17.20
C THR A 135 -0.51 0.64 17.83
N VAL A 136 0.70 1.20 17.91
CA VAL A 136 0.91 2.55 18.46
C VAL A 136 0.17 3.60 17.63
N MET A 137 0.23 3.50 16.31
CA MET A 137 -0.47 4.38 15.40
C MET A 137 -1.99 4.35 15.63
N LEU A 138 -2.60 3.16 15.72
CA LEU A 138 -4.02 2.98 15.97
C LEU A 138 -4.43 3.53 17.35
N VAL A 139 -3.61 3.29 18.38
CA VAL A 139 -3.83 3.85 19.73
C VAL A 139 -3.84 5.37 19.69
N VAL A 140 -2.82 5.99 19.09
CA VAL A 140 -2.71 7.45 19.00
C VAL A 140 -3.84 8.05 18.17
N GLN A 141 -4.16 7.45 17.02
CA GLN A 141 -5.27 7.87 16.16
C GLN A 141 -6.60 7.85 16.90
N GLY A 142 -6.84 6.84 17.72
CA GLY A 142 -8.05 6.74 18.52
C GLY A 142 -8.12 7.76 19.63
N ILE A 143 -7.04 7.91 20.41
CA ILE A 143 -6.95 8.95 21.45
C ILE A 143 -7.24 10.32 20.83
N PHE A 144 -6.62 10.62 19.69
CA PHE A 144 -6.86 11.86 18.97
C PHE A 144 -8.33 12.01 18.54
N GLY A 145 -8.95 10.94 18.04
CA GLY A 145 -10.37 10.95 17.67
C GLY A 145 -11.30 11.22 18.86
N ILE A 146 -11.04 10.60 20.01
CA ILE A 146 -11.80 10.83 21.24
C ILE A 146 -11.60 12.26 21.73
N CYS A 147 -10.37 12.78 21.68
CA CYS A 147 -10.09 14.15 22.03
C CYS A 147 -10.85 15.13 21.13
N LEU A 148 -10.93 14.89 19.82
CA LEU A 148 -11.73 15.72 18.91
C LEU A 148 -13.22 15.71 19.29
N ALA A 149 -13.80 14.54 19.53
CA ALA A 149 -15.20 14.41 19.96
C ALA A 149 -15.44 15.12 21.32
N ALA A 150 -14.55 14.92 22.29
CA ALA A 150 -14.63 15.52 23.61
C ALA A 150 -14.43 17.04 23.57
N MET A 151 -13.54 17.54 22.71
CA MET A 151 -13.34 18.98 22.48
C MET A 151 -14.58 19.62 21.86
N ASN A 152 -15.21 18.96 20.87
CA ASN A 152 -16.45 19.47 20.27
C ASN A 152 -17.58 19.55 21.31
N MET A 153 -17.78 18.48 22.09
CA MET A 153 -18.78 18.48 23.16
C MET A 153 -18.47 19.48 24.27
N SER A 154 -17.18 19.67 24.61
CA SER A 154 -16.76 20.72 25.55
C SER A 154 -17.05 22.12 25.01
N PHE A 155 -16.81 22.33 23.71
CA PHE A 155 -17.09 23.59 23.04
C PHE A 155 -18.60 23.87 23.03
N LEU A 156 -19.41 22.90 22.61
CA LEU A 156 -20.87 22.94 22.68
C LEU A 156 -21.33 23.29 24.10
N ASN A 157 -20.83 22.59 25.12
CA ASN A 157 -21.24 22.81 26.50
C ASN A 157 -20.73 24.11 27.12
N ARG A 158 -19.54 24.61 26.75
CA ARG A 158 -18.97 25.84 27.35
C ARG A 158 -19.39 27.11 26.62
N VAL A 159 -19.27 27.10 25.29
CA VAL A 159 -19.55 28.29 24.47
C VAL A 159 -21.04 28.51 24.36
N LEU A 160 -21.81 27.43 24.21
CA LEU A 160 -23.26 27.50 24.14
C LEU A 160 -23.89 27.15 25.50
N GLY A 161 -23.08 26.92 26.53
CA GLY A 161 -23.53 26.63 27.89
C GLY A 161 -24.43 27.69 28.50
N PHE A 162 -24.23 28.96 28.17
CA PHE A 162 -25.14 30.03 28.62
C PHE A 162 -26.53 29.90 27.98
N LEU A 163 -26.59 29.43 26.72
CA LEU A 163 -27.84 29.11 26.04
C LEU A 163 -28.40 27.78 26.53
N LEU A 164 -27.55 26.79 26.81
CA LEU A 164 -27.92 25.40 27.11
C LEU A 164 -28.15 25.12 28.61
N GLN A 165 -27.73 26.01 29.50
CA GLN A 165 -27.83 25.93 30.97
C GLN A 165 -27.26 24.64 31.60
N GLY A 166 -26.25 24.01 30.98
CA GLY A 166 -25.48 22.91 31.58
C GLY A 166 -25.94 21.49 31.26
N GLY A 167 -26.58 21.32 30.10
CA GLY A 167 -27.11 20.04 29.63
C GLY A 167 -28.54 20.22 29.17
N ALA A 168 -29.05 19.35 28.30
CA ALA A 168 -30.43 19.45 27.80
C ALA A 168 -31.52 19.37 28.90
N PHE A 169 -31.17 19.09 30.17
CA PHE A 169 -32.11 18.80 31.25
C PHE A 169 -31.78 19.42 32.63
N ALA A 170 -30.98 20.50 32.72
CA ALA A 170 -30.57 21.04 34.02
C ALA A 170 -31.73 21.52 34.93
N ASP A 171 -32.91 21.85 34.38
CA ASP A 171 -34.11 22.19 35.15
C ASP A 171 -34.92 20.94 35.54
N ARG A 172 -34.38 20.12 36.44
CA ARG A 172 -35.02 18.89 36.97
C ARG A 172 -36.09 19.11 38.05
N ALA A 173 -36.64 20.32 38.16
CA ALA A 173 -37.75 20.58 39.09
C ALA A 173 -39.09 20.05 38.51
N VAL A 174 -39.30 18.74 38.65
CA VAL A 174 -40.58 18.01 38.75
C VAL A 174 -41.82 18.73 38.14
N MET A 175 -42.06 18.46 36.84
CA MET A 175 -43.28 18.67 36.01
C MET A 175 -43.60 20.10 35.50
N PRO A 176 -44.33 20.30 34.39
CA PRO A 176 -44.45 19.57 33.12
C PRO A 176 -44.00 20.51 31.97
N GLY A 177 -42.69 20.57 31.74
CA GLY A 177 -42.11 21.39 30.67
C GLY A 177 -40.79 20.78 30.20
N GLY A 178 -40.81 19.45 30.02
CA GLY A 178 -39.68 18.70 29.53
C GLY A 178 -39.35 19.14 28.11
N TRP A 179 -38.08 19.42 27.89
CA TRP A 179 -37.53 19.99 26.67
C TRP A 179 -37.76 19.06 25.43
N LEU A 180 -37.87 17.75 25.66
CA LEU A 180 -38.45 16.74 24.76
C LEU A 180 -39.29 15.73 25.56
N PRO A 181 -40.62 15.85 25.63
CA PRO A 181 -41.45 14.88 26.32
C PRO A 181 -41.57 13.63 25.45
N LEU A 182 -40.93 12.54 25.86
CA LEU A 182 -41.08 11.25 25.17
C LEU A 182 -42.42 10.60 25.49
N CYS A 183 -43.13 10.17 24.46
CA CYS A 183 -44.45 9.56 24.57
C CYS A 183 -44.42 8.16 25.22
N THR A 184 -43.27 7.48 25.19
CA THR A 184 -43.07 6.14 25.76
C THR A 184 -42.83 6.10 27.27
N SER A 185 -42.70 7.25 27.94
CA SER A 185 -42.60 7.27 29.40
C SER A 185 -43.92 6.81 30.02
N ARG A 186 -43.92 5.66 30.71
CA ARG A 186 -45.08 5.11 31.42
C ARG A 186 -45.71 6.10 32.42
N ALA A 187 -44.96 7.11 32.84
CA ALA A 187 -45.44 8.16 33.74
C ALA A 187 -46.33 9.21 33.04
N LEU A 188 -46.15 9.43 31.72
CA LEU A 188 -46.96 10.39 30.95
C LEU A 188 -48.18 9.75 30.27
N SER A 189 -48.19 8.44 30.05
CA SER A 189 -49.33 7.80 29.38
C SER A 189 -50.64 7.99 30.16
N SER A 190 -50.62 7.90 31.49
CA SER A 190 -51.84 8.10 32.29
C SER A 190 -52.35 9.55 32.33
N VAL A 191 -51.49 10.54 32.06
CA VAL A 191 -51.84 11.97 32.10
C VAL A 191 -52.25 12.50 30.72
N ILE A 192 -51.61 12.02 29.64
CA ILE A 192 -51.87 12.51 28.28
C ILE A 192 -53.15 11.93 27.68
N TYR A 193 -53.52 10.67 27.97
CA TYR A 193 -54.72 10.06 27.36
C TYR A 193 -56.06 10.70 27.80
N GLY A 194 -56.06 11.68 28.70
CA GLY A 194 -57.26 12.41 29.13
C GLY A 194 -57.56 13.72 28.35
N ALA A 195 -56.61 14.25 27.58
CA ALA A 195 -56.79 15.53 26.86
C ALA A 195 -56.39 15.37 25.38
N GLY A 196 -57.33 15.67 24.48
CA GLY A 196 -57.36 15.27 23.07
C GLY A 196 -56.12 15.57 22.22
N ASP A 197 -55.97 14.77 21.16
CA ASP A 197 -55.15 14.98 19.95
C ASP A 197 -53.75 15.60 20.10
N ASN A 198 -53.06 15.30 21.20
CA ASN A 198 -51.65 15.64 21.31
C ASN A 198 -50.83 14.72 20.38
N MET A 199 -50.44 15.26 19.22
CA MET A 199 -49.67 14.57 18.20
C MET A 199 -48.28 14.16 18.73
N CYS A 200 -48.18 12.91 19.18
CA CYS A 200 -46.91 12.22 19.36
C CYS A 200 -46.30 11.91 17.99
N PHE A 201 -45.44 12.80 17.50
CA PHE A 201 -44.70 12.58 16.27
C PHE A 201 -43.27 12.18 16.61
N LEU A 202 -42.82 11.04 16.08
CA LEU A 202 -41.49 10.48 16.32
C LEU A 202 -41.17 10.25 17.82
N ASN A 203 -42.16 9.79 18.59
CA ASN A 203 -42.07 9.59 20.04
C ASN A 203 -41.85 10.87 20.86
N VAL A 204 -42.05 12.06 20.27
CA VAL A 204 -41.97 13.33 20.98
C VAL A 204 -43.36 13.98 21.01
N ALA A 205 -43.79 14.44 22.17
CA ALA A 205 -45.03 15.19 22.33
C ALA A 205 -44.78 16.68 22.01
N TRP A 206 -44.74 17.01 20.72
CA TRP A 206 -44.41 18.36 20.24
C TRP A 206 -45.29 19.48 20.81
N GLY A 207 -46.53 19.16 21.19
CA GLY A 207 -47.44 20.12 21.85
C GLY A 207 -46.96 20.63 23.22
N HIS A 208 -45.96 19.98 23.83
CA HIS A 208 -45.40 20.36 25.14
C HIS A 208 -43.97 20.92 25.05
N ILE A 209 -43.39 21.03 23.85
CA ILE A 209 -42.04 21.56 23.69
C ILE A 209 -42.10 23.09 23.68
N SER A 210 -41.36 23.75 24.56
CA SER A 210 -41.20 25.21 24.51
C SER A 210 -40.41 25.63 23.26
N THR A 211 -40.58 26.87 22.79
CA THR A 211 -39.77 27.42 21.68
C THR A 211 -38.27 27.35 21.97
N GLU A 212 -37.88 27.53 23.23
CA GLU A 212 -36.51 27.34 23.71
C GLU A 212 -36.06 25.87 23.62
N GLY A 213 -36.96 24.93 24.00
CA GLY A 213 -36.96 23.49 23.68
C GLY A 213 -36.46 23.16 22.29
N PHE A 214 -37.23 23.67 21.35
CA PHE A 214 -37.00 23.44 19.94
C PHE A 214 -35.65 24.03 19.48
N LEU A 215 -35.34 25.27 19.89
CA LEU A 215 -34.14 25.96 19.44
C LEU A 215 -32.87 25.24 19.89
N LYS A 216 -32.71 24.95 21.20
CA LYS A 216 -31.47 24.30 21.62
C LYS A 216 -31.39 22.84 21.09
N THR A 217 -32.50 22.12 20.87
CA THR A 217 -32.48 20.78 20.25
C THR A 217 -31.97 20.86 18.81
N THR A 218 -32.48 21.83 18.06
CA THR A 218 -32.04 22.13 16.69
C THR A 218 -30.54 22.44 16.66
N LEU A 219 -30.04 23.17 17.66
CA LEU A 219 -28.63 23.48 17.79
C LEU A 219 -27.77 22.21 17.98
N VAL A 220 -28.17 21.30 18.87
CA VAL A 220 -27.42 20.04 19.12
C VAL A 220 -27.42 19.16 17.86
N TYR A 221 -28.54 19.07 17.14
CA TYR A 221 -28.60 18.32 15.89
C TYR A 221 -27.76 18.96 14.78
N THR A 222 -27.74 20.29 14.72
CA THR A 222 -26.91 21.03 13.77
C THR A 222 -25.44 20.77 14.05
N ASP A 223 -25.01 20.84 15.32
CA ASP A 223 -23.65 20.48 15.74
C ASP A 223 -23.30 19.04 15.34
N PHE A 224 -24.18 18.08 15.64
CA PHE A 224 -23.98 16.68 15.29
C PHE A 224 -23.78 16.46 13.78
N VAL A 225 -24.63 17.06 12.95
CA VAL A 225 -24.53 16.96 11.48
C VAL A 225 -23.26 17.65 10.99
N LEU A 226 -22.97 18.86 11.46
CA LEU A 226 -21.78 19.62 11.07
C LEU A 226 -20.49 18.90 11.46
N PHE A 227 -20.41 18.35 12.68
CA PHE A 227 -19.26 17.55 13.12
C PHE A 227 -19.11 16.30 12.27
N THR A 228 -20.20 15.60 11.97
CA THR A 228 -20.18 14.39 11.12
C THR A 228 -19.69 14.71 9.71
N VAL A 229 -20.17 15.78 9.09
CA VAL A 229 -19.71 16.23 7.77
C VAL A 229 -18.24 16.65 7.84
N ALA A 230 -17.86 17.44 8.84
CA ALA A 230 -16.49 17.93 9.01
C ALA A 230 -15.50 16.77 9.16
N ILE A 231 -15.75 15.84 10.08
CA ILE A 231 -14.84 14.73 10.36
C ILE A 231 -14.74 13.74 9.19
N LEU A 232 -15.83 13.55 8.43
CA LEU A 232 -15.80 12.71 7.24
C LEU A 232 -15.07 13.38 6.08
N SER A 233 -15.19 14.71 5.93
CA SER A 233 -14.60 15.50 4.83
C SER A 233 -13.10 15.79 5.01
N VAL A 234 -12.63 15.86 6.25
CA VAL A 234 -11.19 16.00 6.50
C VAL A 234 -10.53 14.67 6.17
N GLY A 235 -9.43 14.69 5.41
CA GLY A 235 -8.62 13.51 5.07
C GLY A 235 -7.80 12.99 6.24
N ILE A 236 -8.42 12.81 7.41
CA ILE A 236 -7.84 12.16 8.58
C ILE A 236 -7.91 10.63 8.37
N ASP A 237 -6.99 9.89 8.97
CA ASP A 237 -7.04 8.43 9.01
C ASP A 237 -8.41 7.88 9.43
N ASN A 238 -8.82 6.79 8.77
CA ASN A 238 -10.13 6.16 9.00
C ASN A 238 -10.38 5.83 10.47
N ASN A 239 -9.37 5.35 11.18
CA ASN A 239 -9.51 4.97 12.58
C ASN A 239 -9.83 6.17 13.48
N THR A 240 -9.16 7.32 13.27
CA THR A 240 -9.49 8.56 13.98
C THR A 240 -10.90 9.03 13.67
N ARG A 241 -11.30 8.99 12.39
CA ARG A 241 -12.65 9.41 11.97
C ARG A 241 -13.74 8.55 12.59
N ILE A 242 -13.60 7.22 12.50
CA ILE A 242 -14.53 6.25 13.09
C ILE A 242 -14.60 6.46 14.61
N THR A 243 -13.44 6.58 15.27
CA THR A 243 -13.40 6.78 16.72
C THR A 243 -14.06 8.10 17.11
N ALA A 244 -13.72 9.21 16.45
CA ALA A 244 -14.32 10.51 16.71
C ALA A 244 -15.85 10.48 16.53
N LEU A 245 -16.34 9.86 15.44
CA LEU A 245 -17.78 9.71 15.19
C LEU A 245 -18.46 8.87 16.27
N VAL A 246 -17.91 7.70 16.60
CA VAL A 246 -18.49 6.79 17.61
C VAL A 246 -18.63 7.50 18.95
N TYR A 247 -17.56 8.12 19.45
CA TYR A 247 -17.61 8.81 20.74
C TYR A 247 -18.45 10.07 20.70
N HIS A 248 -18.45 10.82 19.59
CA HIS A 248 -19.34 11.97 19.47
C HIS A 248 -20.81 11.56 19.48
N ILE A 249 -21.19 10.50 18.75
CA ILE A 249 -22.55 9.92 18.79
C ILE A 249 -22.91 9.53 20.22
N THR A 250 -22.05 8.78 20.91
CA THR A 250 -22.28 8.37 22.30
C THR A 250 -22.40 9.57 23.25
N PHE A 251 -21.56 10.60 23.10
CA PHE A 251 -21.63 11.80 23.93
C PHE A 251 -22.88 12.63 23.66
N VAL A 252 -23.29 12.78 22.40
CA VAL A 252 -24.52 13.48 22.04
C VAL A 252 -25.75 12.71 22.55
N MET A 253 -25.80 11.38 22.38
CA MET A 253 -26.90 10.57 22.92
C MET A 253 -26.97 10.64 24.44
N SER A 254 -25.82 10.62 25.13
CA SER A 254 -25.75 10.83 26.58
C SER A 254 -26.19 12.24 26.98
N PHE A 255 -25.80 13.27 26.21
CA PHE A 255 -26.20 14.66 26.41
C PHE A 255 -27.71 14.86 26.23
N LEU A 256 -28.32 14.12 25.30
CA LEU A 256 -29.76 14.13 25.03
C LEU A 256 -30.57 13.20 25.94
N ASN A 257 -29.92 12.34 26.72
CA ASN A 257 -30.64 11.43 27.61
C ASN A 257 -31.05 12.15 28.91
N PRO A 258 -32.36 12.27 29.22
CA PRO A 258 -32.85 12.90 30.44
C PRO A 258 -32.41 12.17 31.71
N ASP A 259 -32.05 10.88 31.61
CA ASP A 259 -31.61 10.06 32.74
C ASP A 259 -30.11 10.18 33.01
N ALA A 260 -29.33 10.82 32.13
CA ALA A 260 -27.88 10.99 32.30
C ALA A 260 -27.54 12.09 33.31
N ASP A 261 -26.41 11.98 34.01
CA ASP A 261 -25.98 12.98 35.00
C ASP A 261 -25.79 14.38 34.38
N ASP A 262 -25.94 15.44 35.17
CA ASP A 262 -25.83 16.83 34.70
C ASP A 262 -24.47 17.11 34.05
N TRP A 263 -24.49 17.62 32.82
CA TRP A 263 -23.31 18.04 32.06
C TRP A 263 -22.73 19.39 32.52
N GLN A 264 -23.29 20.00 33.58
CA GLN A 264 -22.82 21.26 34.15
C GLN A 264 -21.32 21.21 34.51
N ASN A 265 -20.87 20.06 35.01
CA ASN A 265 -19.46 19.71 35.09
C ASN A 265 -19.18 18.69 33.98
N PHE A 266 -18.07 18.85 33.25
CA PHE A 266 -17.69 17.87 32.21
C PHE A 266 -17.76 16.46 32.82
N PRO A 267 -18.62 15.56 32.30
CA PRO A 267 -18.99 14.39 33.06
C PRO A 267 -17.74 13.61 33.45
N PRO A 268 -17.55 13.26 34.74
CA PRO A 268 -16.41 12.45 35.15
C PRO A 268 -16.35 11.15 34.33
N THR A 269 -17.50 10.63 33.86
CA THR A 269 -17.60 9.48 32.96
C THR A 269 -16.81 9.65 31.66
N VAL A 270 -16.73 10.85 31.07
CA VAL A 270 -15.94 11.07 29.84
C VAL A 270 -14.44 11.02 30.12
N LEU A 271 -13.98 11.65 31.21
CA LEU A 271 -12.59 11.59 31.63
C LEU A 271 -12.18 10.17 32.06
N ILE A 272 -13.08 9.46 32.73
CA ILE A 272 -12.90 8.06 33.12
C ILE A 272 -12.84 7.18 31.86
N ASN A 273 -13.71 7.40 30.87
CA ASN A 273 -13.65 6.69 29.58
C ASN A 273 -12.32 6.93 28.87
N LEU A 274 -11.88 8.19 28.77
CA LEU A 274 -10.57 8.54 28.23
C LEU A 274 -9.45 7.81 28.97
N PHE A 275 -9.47 7.80 30.29
CA PHE A 275 -8.49 7.08 31.11
C PHE A 275 -8.47 5.58 30.81
N PHE A 276 -9.64 4.95 30.72
CA PHE A 276 -9.76 3.53 30.40
C PHE A 276 -9.29 3.21 28.98
N ILE A 277 -9.58 4.05 28.00
CA ILE A 277 -9.07 3.91 26.62
C ILE A 277 -7.55 4.04 26.61
N MET A 278 -7.00 5.02 27.32
CA MET A 278 -5.54 5.16 27.49
C MET A 278 -4.94 3.91 28.11
N LEU A 279 -5.57 3.35 29.15
CA LEU A 279 -5.10 2.13 29.80
C LEU A 279 -5.15 0.92 28.85
N GLY A 280 -6.22 0.76 28.08
CA GLY A 280 -6.35 -0.28 27.06
C GLY A 280 -5.33 -0.11 25.92
N GLY A 281 -5.05 1.12 25.51
CA GLY A 281 -4.03 1.44 24.51
C GLY A 281 -2.62 1.16 25.02
N VAL A 282 -2.32 1.53 26.27
CA VAL A 282 -1.06 1.18 26.94
C VAL A 282 -0.92 -0.34 27.04
N ALA A 283 -1.97 -1.06 27.44
CA ALA A 283 -1.96 -2.52 27.48
C ALA A 283 -1.75 -3.13 26.08
N ALA A 284 -2.30 -2.53 25.01
CA ALA A 284 -2.10 -2.97 23.64
C ALA A 284 -0.62 -2.84 23.22
N VAL A 285 -0.02 -1.70 23.53
CA VAL A 285 1.40 -1.44 23.30
C VAL A 285 2.26 -2.38 24.13
N LEU A 286 1.97 -2.52 25.43
CA LEU A 286 2.68 -3.44 26.32
C LEU A 286 2.54 -4.90 25.88
N SER A 287 1.41 -5.31 25.31
CA SER A 287 1.22 -6.66 24.74
C SER A 287 2.13 -6.91 23.54
N CYS A 288 2.43 -5.87 22.77
CA CYS A 288 3.35 -5.94 21.64
C CYS A 288 4.81 -5.86 22.08
N VAL A 289 5.12 -5.08 23.12
CA VAL A 289 6.47 -4.87 23.67
C VAL A 289 6.91 -6.04 24.55
N PHE A 290 6.05 -6.56 25.42
CA PHE A 290 6.40 -7.70 26.26
C PHE A 290 5.92 -8.97 25.58
N PRO A 291 6.82 -9.83 25.07
CA PRO A 291 8.26 -9.95 25.38
C PRO A 291 9.21 -9.59 24.22
N ARG A 292 8.71 -8.95 23.15
CA ARG A 292 9.55 -8.52 22.03
C ARG A 292 10.48 -7.40 22.49
N ARG A 293 11.78 -7.66 22.57
CA ARG A 293 12.76 -6.57 22.70
C ARG A 293 12.50 -5.55 21.58
N LEU A 294 12.31 -4.28 21.96
CA LEU A 294 12.18 -3.09 21.08
C LEU A 294 13.42 -2.97 20.18
N LEU A 295 13.47 -3.79 19.14
CA LEU A 295 14.60 -3.94 18.25
C LEU A 295 14.08 -4.07 16.81
N ALA A 296 13.06 -3.28 16.45
CA ALA A 296 12.71 -3.07 15.06
C ALA A 296 13.94 -2.57 14.29
N SER A 297 14.80 -1.76 14.92
CA SER A 297 16.11 -1.40 14.34
C SER A 297 16.98 -2.62 14.04
N ARG A 298 17.19 -3.55 14.98
CA ARG A 298 18.04 -4.73 14.72
C ARG A 298 17.39 -5.71 13.75
N SER A 299 16.07 -5.80 13.76
CA SER A 299 15.34 -6.59 12.77
C SER A 299 15.52 -5.98 11.39
N ALA A 300 15.41 -4.65 11.26
CA ALA A 300 15.71 -3.94 10.02
C ALA A 300 17.19 -4.12 9.61
N GLU A 301 18.14 -4.13 10.53
CA GLU A 301 19.56 -4.39 10.22
C GLU A 301 19.79 -5.82 9.71
N ASN A 302 19.19 -6.82 10.36
CA ASN A 302 19.30 -8.21 9.95
C ASN A 302 18.65 -8.44 8.58
N VAL A 303 17.42 -7.93 8.38
CA VAL A 303 16.72 -8.03 7.09
C VAL A 303 17.46 -7.21 6.03
N ALA A 304 17.99 -6.04 6.35
CA ALA A 304 18.81 -5.27 5.40
C ALA A 304 20.02 -6.06 4.93
N CYS A 305 20.73 -6.73 5.84
CA CYS A 305 21.85 -7.62 5.52
C CYS A 305 21.43 -8.76 4.59
N GLU A 306 20.33 -9.44 4.91
CA GLU A 306 19.80 -10.54 4.10
C GLU A 306 19.35 -10.08 2.70
N VAL A 307 18.67 -8.93 2.61
CA VAL A 307 18.24 -8.32 1.34
C VAL A 307 19.43 -7.85 0.52
N THR A 308 20.42 -7.16 1.10
CA THR A 308 21.61 -6.72 0.36
C THR A 308 22.41 -7.91 -0.14
N GLY A 309 22.50 -8.99 0.65
CA GLY A 309 23.12 -10.24 0.22
C GLY A 309 22.38 -10.88 -0.95
N ALA A 310 21.05 -10.98 -0.87
CA ALA A 310 20.21 -11.55 -1.94
C ALA A 310 20.23 -10.70 -3.22
N ALA A 311 20.16 -9.37 -3.09
CA ALA A 311 20.30 -8.45 -4.21
C ALA A 311 21.68 -8.54 -4.86
N GLY A 312 22.75 -8.63 -4.06
CA GLY A 312 24.11 -8.85 -4.56
C GLY A 312 24.26 -10.20 -5.27
N LEU A 313 23.61 -11.26 -4.79
CA LEU A 313 23.56 -12.56 -5.45
C LEU A 313 22.82 -12.48 -6.79
N LEU A 314 21.68 -11.80 -6.85
CA LEU A 314 20.90 -11.61 -8.08
C LEU A 314 21.69 -10.82 -9.12
N LEU A 315 22.26 -9.68 -8.75
CA LEU A 315 23.09 -8.84 -9.63
C LEU A 315 24.34 -9.58 -10.10
N GLY A 316 25.01 -10.32 -9.20
CA GLY A 316 26.16 -11.15 -9.55
C GLY A 316 25.80 -12.33 -10.46
N SER A 317 24.57 -12.84 -10.38
CA SER A 317 24.10 -13.97 -11.20
C SER A 317 23.66 -13.60 -12.62
N MET A 318 23.51 -12.30 -12.92
CA MET A 318 23.02 -11.81 -14.22
C MET A 318 23.74 -12.40 -15.44
N PRO A 319 25.08 -12.54 -15.46
CA PRO A 319 25.78 -13.16 -16.59
C PRO A 319 25.37 -14.63 -16.80
N GLY A 320 25.15 -15.38 -15.71
CA GLY A 320 24.78 -16.80 -15.77
C GLY A 320 23.30 -17.07 -16.07
N THR A 321 22.50 -16.03 -16.32
CA THR A 321 21.06 -16.15 -16.62
C THR A 321 20.76 -16.67 -18.02
N THR A 322 21.80 -16.85 -18.82
CA THR A 322 21.80 -17.64 -20.06
C THR A 322 21.29 -19.06 -19.82
N SER A 323 21.60 -19.67 -18.67
CA SER A 323 21.01 -20.96 -18.30
C SER A 323 19.58 -20.82 -17.79
N GLU A 324 18.67 -21.60 -18.39
CA GLU A 324 17.26 -21.69 -17.96
C GLU A 324 17.10 -22.01 -16.48
N LEU A 325 17.98 -22.87 -15.94
CA LEU A 325 17.94 -23.26 -14.54
C LEU A 325 18.32 -22.09 -13.62
N THR A 326 19.39 -21.37 -13.96
CA THR A 326 19.81 -20.17 -13.22
C THR A 326 18.73 -19.10 -13.28
N ARG A 327 18.13 -18.89 -14.46
CA ARG A 327 17.03 -17.93 -14.68
C ARG A 327 15.83 -18.22 -13.78
N ARG A 328 15.34 -19.47 -13.72
CA ARG A 328 14.22 -19.85 -12.85
C ARG A 328 14.55 -19.65 -11.37
N LYS A 329 15.76 -20.01 -10.94
CA LYS A 329 16.21 -19.81 -9.55
C LYS A 329 16.36 -18.33 -9.21
N ALA A 330 16.94 -17.54 -10.10
CA ALA A 330 17.08 -16.10 -9.93
C ALA A 330 15.71 -15.41 -9.84
N MET A 331 14.72 -15.83 -10.63
CA MET A 331 13.35 -15.32 -10.51
C MET A 331 12.70 -15.67 -9.16
N ALA A 332 12.89 -16.90 -8.68
CA ALA A 332 12.41 -17.28 -7.36
C ALA A 332 13.05 -16.43 -6.24
N VAL A 333 14.38 -16.22 -6.32
CA VAL A 333 15.12 -15.36 -5.39
C VAL A 333 14.70 -13.89 -5.54
N LEU A 334 14.36 -13.42 -6.74
CA LEU A 334 13.89 -12.05 -6.98
C LEU A 334 12.56 -11.80 -6.28
N VAL A 335 11.61 -12.73 -6.38
CA VAL A 335 10.32 -12.65 -5.67
C VAL A 335 10.54 -12.63 -4.16
N GLU A 336 11.35 -13.55 -3.64
CA GLU A 336 11.70 -13.59 -2.20
C GLU A 336 12.40 -12.30 -1.75
N THR A 337 13.27 -11.73 -2.60
CA THR A 337 13.97 -10.47 -2.30
C THR A 337 13.01 -9.29 -2.25
N HIS A 338 12.00 -9.24 -3.12
CA HIS A 338 10.94 -8.22 -3.06
C HIS A 338 10.12 -8.34 -1.77
N ASP A 339 9.79 -9.57 -1.35
CA ASP A 339 9.08 -9.82 -0.09
C ASP A 339 9.89 -9.33 1.10
N MET A 340 11.20 -9.65 1.16
CA MET A 340 12.09 -9.17 2.21
C MET A 340 12.29 -7.64 2.16
N LEU A 341 12.32 -7.02 0.97
CA LEU A 341 12.35 -5.56 0.81
C LEU A 341 11.10 -4.91 1.40
N SER A 342 9.94 -5.54 1.19
CA SER A 342 8.68 -5.10 1.80
C SER A 342 8.71 -5.24 3.33
N GLU A 343 9.31 -6.31 3.85
CA GLU A 343 9.51 -6.53 5.29
C GLU A 343 10.49 -5.50 5.88
N LEU A 344 11.59 -5.21 5.18
CA LEU A 344 12.55 -4.16 5.56
C LEU A 344 11.87 -2.79 5.61
N SER A 345 11.11 -2.44 4.57
CA SER A 345 10.33 -1.20 4.52
C SER A 345 9.36 -1.09 5.69
N ARG A 346 8.70 -2.19 6.02
CA ARG A 346 7.81 -2.29 7.18
C ARG A 346 8.56 -2.04 8.50
N HIS A 347 9.70 -2.70 8.72
CA HIS A 347 10.52 -2.48 9.91
C HIS A 347 11.07 -1.06 10.02
N VAL A 348 11.51 -0.45 8.91
CA VAL A 348 12.00 0.93 8.89
C VAL A 348 10.90 1.94 9.19
N LYS A 349 9.65 1.69 8.76
CA LYS A 349 8.48 2.47 9.18
C LYS A 349 8.25 2.34 10.69
N PHE A 350 8.34 1.12 11.23
CA PHE A 350 8.10 0.89 12.66
C PHE A 350 9.20 1.40 13.57
N TRP A 351 10.44 1.45 13.07
CA TRP A 351 11.55 2.05 13.78
C TRP A 351 11.27 3.52 14.15
N TRP A 352 10.35 4.21 13.45
CA TRP A 352 9.88 5.54 13.88
C TRP A 352 9.23 5.56 15.26
N PHE A 353 8.55 4.50 15.68
CA PHE A 353 7.92 4.46 16.99
C PHE A 353 8.89 4.18 18.14
N GLU A 354 10.12 3.74 17.84
CA GLU A 354 11.15 3.53 18.87
C GLU A 354 11.85 4.85 19.25
N ASP A 355 11.96 5.79 18.31
CA ASP A 355 12.72 7.04 18.47
C ASP A 355 11.90 8.32 18.21
N PHE A 356 10.62 8.19 17.86
CA PHE A 356 9.69 9.24 17.48
C PHE A 356 10.19 10.23 16.41
N GLY A 357 11.09 9.80 15.52
CA GLY A 357 11.63 10.75 14.52
C GLY A 357 12.94 11.44 14.92
N TYR A 358 13.47 11.21 16.12
CA TYR A 358 14.57 12.02 16.67
C TYR A 358 15.90 11.25 16.83
N GLY A 359 17.01 12.01 16.87
CA GLY A 359 18.34 11.50 17.21
C GLY A 359 19.07 10.75 16.10
N ARG A 360 20.11 9.99 16.46
CA ARG A 360 20.95 9.19 15.54
C ARG A 360 20.14 8.12 14.80
N SER A 361 19.11 7.59 15.43
CA SER A 361 18.19 6.61 14.86
C SER A 361 17.38 7.18 13.68
N ALA A 362 17.05 8.48 13.68
CA ALA A 362 16.40 9.13 12.54
C ALA A 362 17.30 9.17 11.29
N ALA A 363 18.59 9.44 11.49
CA ALA A 363 19.58 9.41 10.42
C ALA A 363 19.77 8.00 9.85
N GLN A 364 19.89 6.99 10.71
CA GLN A 364 19.97 5.59 10.27
C GLN A 364 18.69 5.13 9.55
N ARG A 365 17.50 5.60 9.94
CA ARG A 365 16.26 5.32 9.19
C ARG A 365 16.25 5.96 7.82
N ARG A 366 16.69 7.22 7.69
CA ARG A 366 16.83 7.87 6.38
C ARG A 366 17.79 7.08 5.50
N GLN A 367 18.92 6.64 6.06
CA GLN A 367 19.85 5.75 5.38
C GLN A 367 19.15 4.46 4.93
N ARG A 368 18.41 3.76 5.79
CA ARG A 368 17.70 2.54 5.38
C ARG A 368 16.60 2.78 4.35
N ARG A 369 15.91 3.93 4.38
CA ARG A 369 14.94 4.31 3.32
C ARG A 369 15.64 4.53 1.99
N ALA A 370 16.77 5.22 1.99
CA ALA A 370 17.60 5.40 0.80
C ALA A 370 18.12 4.04 0.29
N LEU A 371 18.47 3.12 1.19
CA LEU A 371 18.86 1.75 0.84
C LEU A 371 17.70 0.98 0.20
N ILE A 372 16.49 1.04 0.77
CA ILE A 372 15.29 0.41 0.20
C ILE A 372 15.02 0.98 -1.19
N ALA A 373 15.06 2.29 -1.36
CA ALA A 373 14.86 2.93 -2.65
C ALA A 373 15.92 2.49 -3.67
N CYS A 374 17.19 2.45 -3.25
CA CYS A 374 18.31 2.00 -4.06
C CYS A 374 18.11 0.55 -4.52
N LEU A 375 17.87 -0.38 -3.58
CA LEU A 375 17.70 -1.80 -3.91
C LEU A 375 16.45 -2.05 -4.74
N THR A 376 15.35 -1.36 -4.47
CA THR A 376 14.13 -1.45 -5.26
C THR A 376 14.38 -1.02 -6.71
N SER A 377 15.10 0.09 -6.89
CA SER A 377 15.46 0.59 -8.22
C SER A 377 16.38 -0.40 -8.94
N CYS A 378 17.47 -0.85 -8.30
CA CYS A 378 18.38 -1.84 -8.89
C CYS A 378 17.68 -3.15 -9.28
N LEU A 379 16.76 -3.65 -8.45
CA LEU A 379 16.05 -4.90 -8.71
C LEU A 379 14.94 -4.77 -9.75
N SER A 380 14.43 -3.56 -9.99
CA SER A 380 13.35 -3.32 -10.95
C SER A 380 13.74 -3.65 -12.40
N HIS A 381 15.05 -3.64 -12.70
CA HIS A 381 15.56 -3.93 -14.04
C HIS A 381 16.00 -5.39 -14.24
N VAL A 382 16.11 -6.18 -13.17
CA VAL A 382 16.48 -7.61 -13.21
C VAL A 382 15.53 -8.41 -14.13
N PRO A 383 14.19 -8.21 -14.10
CA PRO A 383 13.29 -8.88 -15.02
C PRO A 383 13.60 -8.63 -16.50
N THR A 384 13.99 -7.40 -16.86
CA THR A 384 14.32 -7.01 -18.23
C THR A 384 15.58 -7.74 -18.70
N VAL A 385 16.62 -7.83 -17.85
CA VAL A 385 17.84 -8.60 -18.13
C VAL A 385 17.49 -10.07 -18.38
N HIS A 386 16.68 -10.68 -17.52
CA HIS A 386 16.26 -12.07 -17.72
C HIS A 386 15.40 -12.30 -18.97
N HIS A 387 14.55 -11.34 -19.31
CA HIS A 387 13.75 -11.42 -20.52
C HIS A 387 14.65 -11.39 -21.77
N THR A 388 15.60 -10.46 -21.82
CA THR A 388 16.58 -10.40 -22.92
C THR A 388 17.48 -11.63 -22.98
N ALA A 389 17.91 -12.17 -21.82
CA ALA A 389 18.67 -13.41 -21.75
C ALA A 389 17.93 -14.61 -22.37
N SER A 390 16.60 -14.65 -22.23
CA SER A 390 15.78 -15.74 -22.77
C SER A 390 15.66 -15.75 -24.30
N THR A 391 16.06 -14.65 -24.95
CA THR A 391 16.07 -14.53 -26.41
C THR A 391 17.41 -14.92 -27.04
N LEU A 392 18.43 -15.21 -26.22
CA LEU A 392 19.77 -15.58 -26.68
C LEU A 392 19.78 -17.00 -27.27
N SER A 393 20.46 -17.16 -28.41
CA SER A 393 20.76 -18.48 -28.96
C SER A 393 21.93 -19.14 -28.20
N ILE A 394 22.12 -20.45 -28.39
CA ILE A 394 23.25 -21.18 -27.76
C ILE A 394 24.59 -20.59 -28.19
N ASP A 395 24.72 -20.23 -29.47
CA ASP A 395 25.95 -19.63 -30.01
C ASP A 395 26.22 -18.26 -29.35
N ASP A 396 25.18 -17.46 -29.11
CA ASP A 396 25.29 -16.18 -28.40
C ASP A 396 25.82 -16.36 -26.97
N MET A 397 25.39 -17.42 -26.29
CA MET A 397 25.84 -17.71 -24.93
C MET A 397 27.34 -18.01 -24.91
N THR A 398 27.86 -18.75 -25.88
CA THR A 398 29.30 -19.04 -25.95
C THR A 398 30.14 -17.78 -26.13
N HIS A 399 29.68 -16.82 -26.94
CA HIS A 399 30.36 -15.54 -27.13
C HIS A 399 30.27 -14.62 -25.91
N ILE A 400 29.17 -14.70 -25.16
CA ILE A 400 29.00 -13.95 -23.90
C ILE A 400 29.85 -14.56 -22.78
N ASP A 401 30.02 -15.88 -22.72
CA ASP A 401 30.89 -16.54 -21.74
C ASP A 401 32.37 -16.20 -21.93
N GLU A 402 32.78 -15.79 -23.14
CA GLU A 402 34.12 -15.26 -23.42
C GLU A 402 34.32 -13.81 -22.91
N PHE A 403 33.28 -13.16 -22.40
CA PHE A 403 33.30 -11.80 -21.88
C PHE A 403 33.62 -11.76 -20.39
N VAL A 404 34.87 -12.06 -20.04
CA VAL A 404 35.36 -12.05 -18.66
C VAL A 404 35.14 -10.69 -17.96
N GLU A 405 35.21 -9.58 -18.68
CA GLU A 405 34.93 -8.23 -18.12
C GLU A 405 33.49 -8.08 -17.62
N LEU A 406 32.54 -8.81 -18.20
CA LEU A 406 31.14 -8.77 -17.77
C LEU A 406 30.99 -9.41 -16.38
N GLU A 407 31.68 -10.53 -16.17
CA GLU A 407 31.76 -11.18 -14.86
C GLU A 407 32.45 -10.28 -13.84
N PHE A 408 33.54 -9.60 -14.21
CA PHE A 408 34.22 -8.64 -13.33
C PHE A 408 33.32 -7.46 -12.97
N ALA A 409 32.61 -6.87 -13.92
CA ALA A 409 31.68 -5.77 -13.66
C ALA A 409 30.56 -6.20 -12.70
N CYS A 410 29.96 -7.38 -12.90
CA CYS A 410 28.92 -7.92 -12.02
C CYS A 410 29.48 -8.30 -10.64
N ALA A 411 30.71 -8.80 -10.56
CA ALA A 411 31.38 -9.10 -9.30
C ALA A 411 31.70 -7.84 -8.49
N SER A 412 32.20 -6.78 -9.14
CA SER A 412 32.44 -5.49 -8.48
C SER A 412 31.11 -4.83 -8.08
N LEU A 413 30.04 -4.97 -8.86
CA LEU A 413 28.69 -4.54 -8.46
C LEU A 413 28.17 -5.31 -7.24
N ARG A 414 28.38 -6.64 -7.18
CA ARG A 414 28.06 -7.46 -6.00
C ARG A 414 28.81 -6.97 -4.76
N LYS A 415 30.10 -6.64 -4.88
CA LYS A 415 30.90 -6.04 -3.79
C LYS A 415 30.36 -4.67 -3.39
N LEU A 416 30.00 -3.83 -4.36
CA LEU A 416 29.44 -2.51 -4.13
C LEU A 416 28.13 -2.58 -3.33
N VAL A 417 27.22 -3.48 -3.74
CA VAL A 417 25.93 -3.72 -3.07
C VAL A 417 26.13 -4.31 -1.67
N ALA A 418 27.13 -5.18 -1.49
CA ALA A 418 27.52 -5.65 -0.16
C ALA A 418 28.09 -4.51 0.72
N GLY A 419 28.82 -3.56 0.13
CA GLY A 419 29.33 -2.37 0.82
C GLY A 419 28.22 -1.42 1.32
N LEU A 420 27.05 -1.42 0.67
CA LEU A 420 25.88 -0.67 1.16
C LEU A 420 25.44 -1.12 2.56
N GLN A 421 25.70 -2.39 2.92
CA GLN A 421 25.34 -2.95 4.21
C GLN A 421 26.13 -2.31 5.36
N THR A 422 27.43 -2.13 5.18
CA THR A 422 28.35 -1.60 6.20
C THR A 422 28.21 -0.08 6.37
N GLY A 423 27.50 0.58 5.46
CA GLY A 423 27.42 2.06 5.43
C GLY A 423 28.75 2.72 5.05
N SER A 424 29.72 1.93 4.57
CA SER A 424 31.01 2.38 4.09
C SER A 424 31.12 1.95 2.64
N VAL A 425 30.52 2.73 1.74
CA VAL A 425 30.83 2.60 0.32
C VAL A 425 32.17 3.29 0.12
N GLU A 426 33.23 2.50 -0.01
CA GLU A 426 34.54 3.06 -0.34
C GLU A 426 34.44 3.69 -1.74
N GLY A 427 34.82 4.96 -1.87
CA GLY A 427 34.83 5.65 -3.17
C GLY A 427 35.67 4.90 -4.22
N CYS A 428 36.66 4.13 -3.78
CA CYS A 428 37.46 3.23 -4.60
C CYS A 428 36.61 2.16 -5.33
N LEU A 429 35.62 1.56 -4.66
CA LEU A 429 34.74 0.55 -5.27
C LEU A 429 33.84 1.15 -6.35
N ILE A 430 33.35 2.38 -6.14
CA ILE A 430 32.58 3.09 -7.15
C ILE A 430 33.45 3.31 -8.40
N THR A 431 34.68 3.82 -8.21
CA THR A 431 35.61 4.03 -9.33
C THR A 431 36.04 2.72 -9.99
N GLU A 432 36.13 1.62 -9.24
CA GLU A 432 36.43 0.29 -9.78
C GLU A 432 35.29 -0.20 -10.69
N VAL A 433 34.03 -0.07 -10.25
CA VAL A 433 32.89 -0.45 -11.09
C VAL A 433 32.80 0.43 -12.33
N GLU A 434 33.01 1.74 -12.22
CA GLU A 434 33.02 2.65 -13.37
C GLU A 434 34.13 2.32 -14.38
N GLU A 435 35.32 2.00 -13.89
CA GLU A 435 36.44 1.58 -14.74
C GLU A 435 36.15 0.22 -15.40
N ASN A 436 35.52 -0.72 -14.69
CA ASN A 436 35.12 -2.00 -15.27
C ASN A 436 34.01 -1.84 -16.31
N ILE A 437 33.02 -0.95 -16.09
CA ILE A 437 32.01 -0.59 -17.10
C ILE A 437 32.70 0.04 -18.32
N ARG A 438 33.67 0.93 -18.10
CA ARG A 438 34.43 1.57 -19.18
C ARG A 438 35.20 0.52 -19.99
N ARG A 439 35.90 -0.41 -19.35
CA ARG A 439 36.59 -1.53 -20.02
C ARG A 439 35.62 -2.44 -20.77
N LEU A 440 34.50 -2.77 -20.15
CA LEU A 440 33.43 -3.56 -20.76
C LEU A 440 32.89 -2.86 -22.01
N SER A 441 32.67 -1.54 -21.96
CA SER A 441 32.21 -0.75 -23.10
C SER A 441 33.24 -0.73 -24.24
N GLN A 442 34.54 -0.62 -23.92
CA GLN A 442 35.61 -0.66 -24.92
C GLN A 442 35.73 -2.05 -25.56
N GLN A 443 35.68 -3.12 -24.76
CA GLN A 443 35.71 -4.48 -25.29
C GLN A 443 34.45 -4.80 -26.11
N PHE A 444 33.29 -4.31 -25.67
CA PHE A 444 32.05 -4.43 -26.42
C PHE A 444 32.17 -3.79 -27.79
N VAL A 445 32.73 -2.57 -27.89
CA VAL A 445 32.96 -1.91 -29.19
C VAL A 445 33.90 -2.73 -30.08
N LEU A 446 34.95 -3.34 -29.51
CA LEU A 446 35.92 -4.17 -30.26
C LEU A 446 35.33 -5.51 -30.73
N LYS A 447 34.52 -6.17 -29.90
CA LYS A 447 33.93 -7.49 -30.17
C LYS A 447 32.49 -7.44 -30.71
N ARG A 448 31.90 -6.26 -30.83
CA ARG A 448 30.52 -6.07 -31.32
C ARG A 448 30.25 -6.77 -32.65
N GLU A 449 31.25 -6.84 -33.53
CA GLU A 449 31.07 -7.46 -34.84
C GLU A 449 30.87 -8.98 -34.81
N SER A 450 31.24 -9.64 -33.71
CA SER A 450 31.03 -11.07 -33.50
C SER A 450 29.72 -11.40 -32.79
N PHE A 451 29.03 -10.40 -32.23
CA PHE A 451 27.77 -10.64 -31.52
C PHE A 451 26.56 -10.65 -32.46
N SER A 452 25.58 -11.48 -32.13
CA SER A 452 24.25 -11.30 -32.69
C SER A 452 23.57 -10.06 -32.13
N SER A 453 22.45 -9.71 -32.76
CA SER A 453 21.53 -8.68 -32.29
C SER A 453 21.04 -8.91 -30.86
N ALA A 454 20.69 -10.15 -30.53
CA ALA A 454 20.18 -10.51 -29.21
C ALA A 454 21.28 -10.40 -28.15
N ALA A 455 22.50 -10.87 -28.46
CA ALA A 455 23.66 -10.75 -27.59
C ALA A 455 24.02 -9.28 -27.34
N SER A 456 24.03 -8.46 -28.39
CA SER A 456 24.30 -7.02 -28.28
C SER A 456 23.27 -6.32 -27.40
N SER A 457 21.99 -6.67 -27.55
CA SER A 457 20.90 -6.11 -26.76
C SER A 457 20.98 -6.52 -25.29
N PHE A 458 21.28 -7.80 -25.02
CA PHE A 458 21.50 -8.29 -23.65
C PHE A 458 22.66 -7.56 -22.97
N VAL A 459 23.82 -7.46 -23.64
CA VAL A 459 25.00 -6.76 -23.08
C VAL A 459 24.68 -5.28 -22.86
N PHE A 460 23.97 -4.62 -23.77
CA PHE A 460 23.57 -3.23 -23.60
C PHE A 460 22.65 -3.03 -22.39
N VAL A 461 21.60 -3.85 -22.26
CA VAL A 461 20.69 -3.78 -21.11
C VAL A 461 21.46 -4.02 -19.82
N LEU A 462 22.34 -5.01 -19.78
CA LEU A 462 23.15 -5.32 -18.61
C LEU A 462 24.09 -4.16 -18.25
N CYS A 463 24.82 -3.59 -19.22
CA CYS A 463 25.65 -2.40 -19.02
C CYS A 463 24.85 -1.23 -18.46
N GLY A 464 23.65 -1.00 -18.99
CA GLY A 464 22.77 0.03 -18.49
C GLY A 464 22.34 -0.24 -17.04
N VAL A 465 21.92 -1.47 -16.70
CA VAL A 465 21.56 -1.83 -15.31
C VAL A 465 22.72 -1.62 -14.35
N ILE A 466 23.95 -1.98 -14.74
CA ILE A 466 25.13 -1.77 -13.91
C ILE A 466 25.40 -0.25 -13.76
N SER A 467 25.34 0.51 -14.85
CA SER A 467 25.52 1.97 -14.83
C SER A 467 24.51 2.67 -13.93
N ASP A 468 23.24 2.28 -14.02
CA ASP A 468 22.18 2.81 -13.19
C ASP A 468 22.36 2.42 -11.72
N ALA A 469 22.72 1.17 -11.44
CA ALA A 469 23.02 0.75 -10.09
C ALA A 469 24.18 1.56 -9.49
N VAL A 470 25.23 1.86 -10.26
CA VAL A 470 26.32 2.74 -9.83
C VAL A 470 25.81 4.16 -9.56
N ARG A 471 25.01 4.73 -10.45
CA ARG A 471 24.41 6.06 -10.27
C ARG A 471 23.57 6.14 -9.00
N ILE A 472 22.69 5.17 -8.80
CA ILE A 472 21.81 5.07 -7.62
C ILE A 472 22.65 4.89 -6.35
N VAL A 473 23.74 4.12 -6.40
CA VAL A 473 24.66 3.97 -5.27
C VAL A 473 25.42 5.27 -4.98
N LYS A 474 25.81 6.03 -6.01
CA LYS A 474 26.40 7.38 -5.84
C LYS A 474 25.40 8.33 -5.18
N GLU A 475 24.17 8.38 -5.64
CA GLU A 475 23.09 9.18 -5.03
C GLU A 475 22.87 8.78 -3.57
N TYR A 476 22.86 7.47 -3.28
CA TYR A 476 22.80 6.96 -1.91
C TYR A 476 24.00 7.40 -1.06
N ASP A 477 25.21 7.33 -1.60
CA ASP A 477 26.43 7.74 -0.90
C ASP A 477 26.45 9.25 -0.65
N ASP A 478 25.98 10.06 -1.58
CA ASP A 478 25.85 11.51 -1.39
C ASP A 478 24.83 11.86 -0.31
N VAL A 479 23.67 11.20 -0.31
CA VAL A 479 22.66 11.30 0.77
C VAL A 479 23.28 10.87 2.09
N TRP A 480 24.04 9.79 2.11
CA TRP A 480 24.72 9.28 3.30
C TRP A 480 25.77 10.24 3.84
N ARG A 481 26.66 10.76 2.99
CA ARG A 481 27.65 11.78 3.34
C ARG A 481 26.96 13.06 3.83
N GLY A 482 25.81 13.42 3.28
CA GLY A 482 24.97 14.51 3.78
C GLY A 482 24.51 14.25 5.21
N ILE A 483 23.95 13.07 5.46
CA ILE A 483 23.50 12.63 6.80
C ILE A 483 24.67 12.56 7.80
N ALA A 484 25.84 12.06 7.38
CA ALA A 484 27.04 11.96 8.22
C ALA A 484 27.58 13.35 8.57
N ARG A 485 27.61 14.28 7.61
CA ARG A 485 27.96 15.69 7.85
C ARG A 485 27.00 16.34 8.84
N ASP A 486 25.69 16.11 8.71
CA ASP A 486 24.69 16.60 9.65
C ASP A 486 24.87 16.05 11.08
N GLN A 487 25.40 14.82 11.22
CA GLN A 487 25.68 14.22 12.54
C GLN A 487 26.94 14.77 13.21
N LEU A 488 27.95 15.17 12.44
CA LEU A 488 29.23 15.66 12.97
C LEU A 488 29.13 17.08 13.56
N ASP A 489 28.14 17.88 13.14
CA ASP A 489 27.93 19.25 13.65
C ASP A 489 26.49 19.47 14.18
N PRO A 490 26.10 18.80 15.29
CA PRO A 490 24.78 18.98 15.88
C PRO A 490 24.57 20.42 16.40
N ALA A 491 25.66 21.13 16.70
CA ALA A 491 25.63 22.50 17.22
C ALA A 491 25.12 23.49 16.16
N ARG A 492 25.56 23.39 14.90
CA ARG A 492 25.00 24.21 13.80
C ARG A 492 23.52 23.94 13.56
N HIS A 493 23.08 22.69 13.68
CA HIS A 493 21.68 22.34 13.43
C HIS A 493 20.76 22.77 14.58
N HIS A 494 21.23 22.72 15.84
CA HIS A 494 20.46 23.21 16.98
C HIS A 494 20.32 24.74 17.03
N ARG A 495 21.31 25.50 16.55
CA ARG A 495 21.29 26.98 16.57
C ARG A 495 20.41 27.61 15.49
N ARG A 496 20.16 26.92 14.36
CA ARG A 496 19.43 27.50 13.21
C ARG A 496 17.93 27.22 13.16
N ARG A 497 17.42 26.19 13.83
CA ARG A 497 15.98 25.86 13.83
C ARG A 497 15.34 26.24 15.16
N GLY A 498 14.65 27.38 15.17
CA GLY A 498 13.79 27.79 16.29
C GLY A 498 12.73 26.74 16.63
N CYS A 499 12.17 26.80 17.83
CA CYS A 499 11.17 25.84 18.33
C CYS A 499 9.99 25.64 17.37
N ILE A 500 9.56 26.69 16.67
CA ILE A 500 8.47 26.64 15.68
C ILE A 500 8.86 25.76 14.48
N SER A 501 10.08 25.86 13.96
CA SER A 501 10.54 25.01 12.85
C SER A 501 10.61 23.54 13.27
N ARG A 502 10.99 23.25 14.52
CA ARG A 502 10.97 21.87 15.06
C ARG A 502 9.56 21.34 15.20
N PHE A 503 8.64 22.17 15.69
CA PHE A 503 7.23 21.82 15.79
C PHE A 503 6.61 21.60 14.41
N MET A 504 6.87 22.47 13.43
CA MET A 504 6.41 22.31 12.06
C MET A 504 7.02 21.09 11.37
N ALA A 505 8.30 20.78 11.62
CA ALA A 505 8.92 19.54 11.14
C ALA A 505 8.28 18.31 11.79
N CYS A 506 7.99 18.36 13.10
CA CYS A 506 7.26 17.32 13.82
C CYS A 506 5.85 17.13 13.23
N LEU A 507 5.09 18.21 13.03
CA LEU A 507 3.78 18.19 12.40
C LEU A 507 3.84 17.67 10.97
N HIS A 508 4.87 18.03 10.19
CA HIS A 508 5.05 17.51 8.84
C HIS A 508 5.38 16.01 8.87
N THR A 509 6.25 15.55 9.78
CA THR A 509 6.53 14.11 9.93
C THR A 509 5.31 13.34 10.41
N SER A 510 4.54 13.92 11.34
CA SER A 510 3.26 13.39 11.81
C SER A 510 2.24 13.35 10.67
N LYS A 511 2.17 14.37 9.82
CA LYS A 511 1.32 14.36 8.61
C LYS A 511 1.65 13.18 7.70
N VAL A 512 2.94 12.90 7.50
CA VAL A 512 3.40 11.78 6.67
C VAL A 512 3.09 10.42 7.31
N HIS A 513 3.13 10.31 8.65
CA HIS A 513 2.98 9.02 9.34
C HIS A 513 1.53 8.74 9.80
N PHE A 514 0.74 9.78 10.05
CA PHE A 514 -0.68 9.75 10.41
C PHE A 514 -1.58 10.25 9.27
N GLY A 515 -1.06 10.25 8.03
CA GLY A 515 -1.87 10.43 6.81
C GLY A 515 -2.77 11.67 6.72
N VAL A 516 -2.58 12.71 7.55
CA VAL A 516 -3.54 13.83 7.64
C VAL A 516 -3.47 14.68 6.36
N SER A 517 -4.40 14.46 5.45
CA SER A 517 -4.65 15.36 4.33
C SER A 517 -5.77 16.34 4.70
N LEU A 518 -5.51 17.64 4.60
CA LEU A 518 -6.49 18.66 5.02
C LEU A 518 -7.72 18.70 4.10
N LEU A 519 -7.57 18.34 2.82
CA LEU A 519 -8.68 18.15 1.90
C LEU A 519 -8.33 17.07 0.89
N VAL A 520 -9.16 16.03 0.82
CA VAL A 520 -9.16 15.08 -0.29
C VAL A 520 -10.32 15.45 -1.19
N SER A 521 -10.06 16.18 -2.27
CA SER A 521 -11.11 16.64 -3.20
C SER A 521 -11.50 15.59 -4.24
N SER A 522 -11.39 14.28 -3.95
CA SER A 522 -11.87 13.27 -4.90
C SER A 522 -13.39 13.22 -4.89
N GLU A 523 -14.02 13.12 -6.05
CA GLU A 523 -15.47 13.02 -6.18
C GLU A 523 -16.04 11.80 -5.44
N THR A 524 -15.31 10.69 -5.49
CA THR A 524 -15.57 9.46 -4.72
C THR A 524 -15.62 9.71 -3.21
N HIS A 525 -14.77 10.62 -2.71
CA HIS A 525 -14.74 10.96 -1.30
C HIS A 525 -15.97 11.79 -0.93
N ARG A 526 -16.41 12.73 -1.77
CA ARG A 526 -17.63 13.52 -1.53
C ARG A 526 -18.88 12.63 -1.44
N GLN A 527 -19.03 11.67 -2.37
CA GLN A 527 -20.12 10.69 -2.34
C GLN A 527 -20.06 9.83 -1.08
N TYR A 528 -18.87 9.38 -0.68
CA TYR A 528 -18.65 8.67 0.58
C TYR A 528 -19.09 9.49 1.80
N VAL A 529 -18.68 10.76 1.88
CA VAL A 529 -19.02 11.68 2.98
C VAL A 529 -20.52 11.82 3.08
N PHE A 530 -21.18 12.16 1.97
CA PHE A 530 -22.62 12.41 1.95
C PHE A 530 -23.41 11.16 2.36
N ARG A 531 -23.13 10.01 1.74
CA ARG A 531 -23.79 8.73 2.03
C ARG A 531 -23.59 8.28 3.47
N THR A 532 -22.36 8.39 3.99
CA THR A 532 -22.05 7.99 5.37
C THR A 532 -22.72 8.94 6.37
N THR A 533 -22.72 10.25 6.09
CA THR A 533 -23.44 11.24 6.90
C THR A 533 -24.92 10.92 6.94
N LEU A 534 -25.54 10.66 5.78
CA LEU A 534 -26.96 10.32 5.70
C LEU A 534 -27.27 9.05 6.52
N SER A 535 -26.44 8.01 6.39
CA SER A 535 -26.62 6.75 7.13
C SER A 535 -26.49 6.94 8.64
N VAL A 536 -25.47 7.70 9.08
CA VAL A 536 -25.21 7.99 10.50
C VAL A 536 -26.32 8.86 11.08
N VAL A 537 -26.80 9.88 10.36
CA VAL A 537 -27.90 10.74 10.79
C VAL A 537 -29.21 9.97 10.87
N ALA A 538 -29.54 9.16 9.85
CA ALA A 538 -30.76 8.34 9.85
C ALA A 538 -30.79 7.35 11.02
N THR A 539 -29.65 6.69 11.30
CA THR A 539 -29.54 5.77 12.43
C THR A 539 -29.48 6.45 13.79
N PHE A 540 -28.87 7.64 13.87
CA PHE A 540 -28.92 8.48 15.06
C PHE A 540 -30.36 8.86 15.39
N MET A 541 -31.13 9.31 14.41
CA MET A 541 -32.56 9.60 14.58
C MET A 541 -33.34 8.34 15.00
N GLY A 542 -33.06 7.18 14.39
CA GLY A 542 -33.69 5.91 14.78
C GLY A 542 -33.42 5.51 16.23
N GLY A 543 -32.18 5.69 16.71
CA GLY A 543 -31.79 5.41 18.09
C GLY A 543 -32.32 6.43 19.11
N HIS A 544 -32.36 7.70 18.73
CA HIS A 544 -32.90 8.78 19.55
C HIS A 544 -34.42 8.62 19.75
N LEU A 545 -35.17 8.43 18.67
CA LEU A 545 -36.63 8.48 18.68
C LEU A 545 -37.26 7.20 19.24
N SER A 546 -36.56 6.05 19.22
CA SER A 546 -37.08 4.77 19.73
C SER A 546 -38.46 4.41 19.15
N SER A 547 -38.80 4.94 17.98
CA SER A 547 -40.17 5.03 17.43
C SER A 547 -40.84 3.68 17.14
N TRP A 548 -40.18 2.57 17.47
CA TRP A 548 -40.58 1.21 17.14
C TRP A 548 -40.68 0.28 18.35
N ARG A 549 -40.46 0.76 19.59
CA ARG A 549 -40.34 -0.07 20.82
C ARG A 549 -39.23 -1.16 20.77
N LEU A 550 -38.56 -1.32 19.63
CA LEU A 550 -37.51 -2.30 19.35
C LEU A 550 -36.17 -1.95 20.01
N LEU A 551 -35.94 -0.66 20.28
CA LEU A 551 -34.71 -0.16 20.88
C LEU A 551 -35.04 0.74 22.06
N PRO A 552 -34.21 0.72 23.13
CA PRO A 552 -34.35 1.70 24.19
C PRO A 552 -34.15 3.12 23.64
N PRO A 553 -34.85 4.13 24.18
CA PRO A 553 -34.63 5.53 23.81
C PRO A 553 -33.19 5.95 24.09
N TYR A 554 -32.68 6.87 23.25
CA TYR A 554 -31.30 7.35 23.31
C TYR A 554 -30.23 6.26 23.10
N SER A 555 -30.57 5.21 22.35
CA SER A 555 -29.60 4.18 22.01
C SER A 555 -28.62 4.67 20.94
N ASP A 556 -27.35 4.74 21.31
CA ASP A 556 -26.24 5.03 20.39
C ASP A 556 -25.82 3.83 19.55
N ALA A 557 -26.26 2.62 19.91
CA ALA A 557 -25.82 1.36 19.30
C ALA A 557 -26.01 1.28 17.78
N VAL A 558 -27.11 1.84 17.25
CA VAL A 558 -27.43 1.78 15.81
C VAL A 558 -26.47 2.68 15.02
N ALA A 559 -26.30 3.92 15.47
CA ALA A 559 -25.47 4.92 14.79
C ALA A 559 -23.97 4.61 14.93
N THR A 560 -23.54 4.15 16.11
CA THR A 560 -22.15 3.69 16.31
C THR A 560 -21.83 2.47 15.45
N THR A 561 -22.79 1.55 15.26
CA THR A 561 -22.62 0.42 14.32
C THR A 561 -22.38 0.93 12.90
N VAL A 562 -23.19 1.88 12.42
CA VAL A 562 -22.99 2.46 11.08
C VAL A 562 -21.64 3.17 10.97
N ALA A 563 -21.24 3.95 11.98
CA ALA A 563 -19.93 4.61 11.98
C ALA A 563 -18.78 3.61 11.84
N VAL A 564 -18.82 2.49 12.59
CA VAL A 564 -17.79 1.43 12.55
C VAL A 564 -17.82 0.62 11.24
N VAL A 565 -19.01 0.35 10.71
CA VAL A 565 -19.20 -0.51 9.54
C VAL A 565 -19.05 0.26 8.23
N SER A 566 -19.17 1.60 8.25
CA SER A 566 -19.03 2.44 7.07
C SER A 566 -17.73 2.16 6.31
N TYR A 567 -17.82 2.16 4.98
CA TYR A 567 -16.69 1.87 4.10
C TYR A 567 -16.72 2.76 2.87
N THR A 568 -15.56 3.00 2.26
CA THR A 568 -15.41 3.94 1.14
C THR A 568 -16.13 3.49 -0.13
N TYR A 569 -16.17 2.19 -0.40
CA TYR A 569 -16.75 1.65 -1.63
C TYR A 569 -18.13 1.03 -1.37
N ALA A 570 -19.10 1.43 -2.18
CA ALA A 570 -20.51 1.17 -1.93
C ALA A 570 -21.03 -0.12 -2.59
N GLY A 571 -20.55 -0.47 -3.79
CA GLY A 571 -21.06 -1.65 -4.51
C GLY A 571 -20.60 -3.02 -3.99
N ALA A 572 -19.43 -3.10 -3.37
CA ALA A 572 -18.97 -4.32 -2.66
C ALA A 572 -19.30 -4.32 -1.17
N SER A 573 -20.10 -3.35 -0.72
CA SER A 573 -20.35 -3.18 0.69
C SER A 573 -21.16 -4.35 1.24
N PHE A 574 -22.02 -5.02 0.47
CA PHE A 574 -22.91 -6.03 1.02
C PHE A 574 -22.18 -7.26 1.62
N PRO A 575 -21.32 -8.02 0.91
CA PRO A 575 -20.63 -9.17 1.50
C PRO A 575 -19.70 -8.78 2.66
N ILE A 576 -19.03 -7.63 2.53
CA ILE A 576 -18.11 -7.12 3.55
C ILE A 576 -18.90 -6.71 4.81
N THR A 577 -19.99 -5.97 4.63
CA THR A 577 -20.87 -5.52 5.70
C THR A 577 -21.53 -6.70 6.39
N LEU A 578 -21.95 -7.72 5.64
CA LEU A 578 -22.49 -8.95 6.20
C LEU A 578 -21.43 -9.73 6.98
N SER A 579 -20.20 -9.83 6.47
CA SER A 579 -19.08 -10.44 7.21
C SER A 579 -18.77 -9.67 8.50
N ARG A 580 -18.75 -8.33 8.45
CA ARG A 580 -18.58 -7.49 9.65
C ARG A 580 -19.72 -7.69 10.65
N LEU A 581 -20.97 -7.69 10.17
CA LEU A 581 -22.17 -7.95 10.98
C LEU A 581 -22.08 -9.30 11.66
N ASN A 582 -21.72 -10.35 10.92
CA ASN A 582 -21.52 -11.69 11.46
C ASN A 582 -20.48 -11.67 12.57
N GLY A 583 -19.36 -10.94 12.39
CA GLY A 583 -18.35 -10.80 13.43
C GLY A 583 -18.88 -10.11 14.70
N VAL A 584 -19.61 -8.99 14.54
CA VAL A 584 -20.19 -8.24 15.67
C VAL A 584 -21.23 -9.08 16.41
N VAL A 585 -22.18 -9.67 15.69
CA VAL A 585 -23.28 -10.46 16.25
C VAL A 585 -22.74 -11.72 16.93
N LEU A 586 -21.86 -12.47 16.25
CA LEU A 586 -21.25 -13.68 16.79
C LEU A 586 -20.45 -13.37 18.05
N GLY A 587 -19.64 -12.30 18.03
CA GLY A 587 -18.84 -11.86 19.17
C GLY A 587 -19.73 -11.53 20.36
N LYS A 588 -20.75 -10.67 20.18
CA LYS A 588 -21.67 -10.28 21.25
C LYS A 588 -22.44 -11.49 21.81
N VAL A 589 -23.00 -12.34 20.95
CA VAL A 589 -23.80 -13.52 21.37
C VAL A 589 -22.94 -14.48 22.18
N ILE A 590 -21.77 -14.88 21.66
CA ILE A 590 -20.86 -15.80 22.37
C ILE A 590 -20.39 -15.16 23.68
N GLY A 591 -20.03 -13.88 23.66
CA GLY A 591 -19.61 -13.13 24.84
C GLY A 591 -20.68 -13.18 25.93
N THR A 592 -21.92 -12.84 25.58
CA THR A 592 -23.01 -12.86 26.56
C THR A 592 -23.36 -14.27 27.02
N ILE A 593 -23.25 -15.31 26.18
CA ILE A 593 -23.41 -16.71 26.62
C ILE A 593 -22.36 -17.08 27.68
N VAL A 594 -21.09 -16.71 27.46
CA VAL A 594 -20.02 -16.93 28.45
C VAL A 594 -20.29 -16.15 29.73
N GLN A 595 -20.72 -14.90 29.62
CA GLN A 595 -21.14 -14.08 30.76
C GLN A 595 -22.27 -14.77 31.54
N MET A 596 -23.30 -15.27 30.85
CA MET A 596 -24.44 -15.95 31.48
C MET A 596 -24.04 -17.25 32.18
N SER A 597 -23.08 -17.97 31.62
CA SER A 597 -22.70 -19.31 32.07
C SER A 597 -21.74 -19.27 33.26
N PHE A 598 -20.83 -18.28 33.30
CA PHE A 598 -19.72 -18.28 34.25
C PHE A 598 -19.61 -17.03 35.14
N ALA A 599 -20.29 -15.91 34.85
CA ALA A 599 -20.12 -14.65 35.59
C ALA A 599 -20.87 -14.63 36.94
N TYR A 600 -20.50 -15.55 37.83
CA TYR A 600 -20.98 -15.63 39.21
C TYR A 600 -19.90 -15.19 40.20
N TYR A 601 -20.32 -14.75 41.37
CA TYR A 601 -19.45 -14.18 42.41
C TYR A 601 -18.55 -15.22 43.12
N THR A 602 -18.70 -16.52 42.85
CA THR A 602 -17.85 -17.54 43.49
C THR A 602 -16.46 -17.60 42.84
N TRP A 603 -15.40 -17.75 43.65
CA TRP A 603 -14.02 -17.69 43.16
C TRP A 603 -13.71 -18.71 42.05
N TYR A 604 -14.24 -19.93 42.13
CA TYR A 604 -14.02 -20.97 41.13
C TYR A 604 -14.79 -20.69 39.84
N GLN A 605 -15.98 -20.08 39.90
CA GLN A 605 -16.71 -19.61 38.72
C GLN A 605 -16.03 -18.39 38.09
N MET A 606 -15.45 -17.48 38.88
CA MET A 606 -14.62 -16.40 38.36
C MET A 606 -13.36 -16.92 37.65
N MET A 607 -12.70 -17.94 38.20
CA MET A 607 -11.58 -18.61 37.51
C MET A 607 -12.04 -19.32 36.23
N GLY A 608 -13.18 -20.02 36.28
CA GLY A 608 -13.79 -20.65 35.11
C GLY A 608 -14.15 -19.64 34.02
N TRP A 609 -14.72 -18.50 34.40
CA TRP A 609 -15.01 -17.36 33.52
C TRP A 609 -13.72 -16.82 32.89
N GLY A 610 -12.69 -16.54 33.71
CA GLY A 610 -11.41 -16.05 33.22
C GLY A 610 -10.74 -17.00 32.23
N LEU A 611 -10.76 -18.31 32.50
CA LEU A 611 -10.24 -19.34 31.60
C LEU A 611 -11.05 -19.44 30.30
N ALA A 612 -12.39 -19.38 30.38
CA ALA A 612 -13.27 -19.41 29.21
C ALA A 612 -13.05 -18.18 28.32
N VAL A 613 -13.00 -16.98 28.92
CA VAL A 613 -12.68 -15.74 28.21
C VAL A 613 -11.30 -15.82 27.58
N TRP A 614 -10.29 -16.32 28.30
CA TRP A 614 -8.94 -16.51 27.76
C TRP A 614 -8.93 -17.42 26.53
N LEU A 615 -9.51 -18.62 26.64
CA LEU A 615 -9.48 -19.62 25.57
C LEU A 615 -10.19 -19.14 24.30
N ILE A 616 -11.39 -18.58 24.45
CA ILE A 616 -12.21 -18.13 23.32
C ILE A 616 -11.59 -16.89 22.67
N TYR A 617 -11.17 -15.91 23.49
CA TYR A 617 -10.50 -14.72 22.99
C TYR A 617 -9.19 -15.08 22.29
N PHE A 618 -8.39 -15.99 22.87
CA PHE A 618 -7.16 -16.50 22.26
C PHE A 618 -7.43 -17.17 20.92
N GLY A 619 -8.44 -18.05 20.83
CA GLY A 619 -8.80 -18.72 19.57
C GLY A 619 -9.16 -17.72 18.47
N PHE A 620 -10.02 -16.73 18.76
CA PHE A 620 -10.36 -15.71 17.78
C PHE A 620 -9.18 -14.80 17.44
N LYS A 621 -8.36 -14.40 18.41
CA LYS A 621 -7.24 -13.51 18.12
C LYS A 621 -6.08 -14.21 17.42
N TYR A 622 -5.86 -15.49 17.71
CA TYR A 622 -4.93 -16.35 16.98
C TYR A 622 -5.37 -16.54 15.53
N THR A 623 -6.64 -16.87 15.29
CA THR A 623 -7.16 -16.99 13.91
C THR A 623 -7.10 -15.65 13.18
N ALA A 624 -7.28 -14.52 13.86
CA ALA A 624 -7.09 -13.21 13.26
C ALA A 624 -5.63 -12.93 12.85
N PHE A 625 -4.65 -13.41 13.60
CA PHE A 625 -3.23 -13.19 13.31
C PHE A 625 -2.65 -14.18 12.31
N HIS A 626 -3.07 -15.45 12.39
CA HIS A 626 -2.46 -16.52 11.61
C HIS A 626 -3.01 -16.62 10.18
N ASN A 627 -4.28 -16.31 9.97
CA ASN A 627 -4.88 -16.41 8.64
C ASN A 627 -4.42 -15.26 7.74
N GLU A 628 -3.87 -15.62 6.57
CA GLU A 628 -3.47 -14.66 5.53
C GLU A 628 -4.70 -14.05 4.83
N ASP A 629 -5.83 -14.78 4.80
CA ASP A 629 -7.09 -14.28 4.26
C ASP A 629 -7.60 -13.08 5.09
N GLU A 630 -7.67 -11.93 4.42
CA GLU A 630 -8.09 -10.67 5.02
C GLU A 630 -9.53 -10.74 5.55
N THR A 631 -10.41 -11.52 4.92
CA THR A 631 -11.81 -11.65 5.31
C THR A 631 -11.95 -12.35 6.65
N VAL A 632 -11.30 -13.52 6.80
CA VAL A 632 -11.26 -14.30 8.04
C VAL A 632 -10.59 -13.50 9.14
N ARG A 633 -9.48 -12.81 8.83
CA ARG A 633 -8.79 -11.93 9.79
C ARG A 633 -9.69 -10.82 10.32
N LYS A 634 -10.42 -10.12 9.45
CA LYS A 634 -11.36 -9.06 9.85
C LYS A 634 -12.52 -9.62 10.67
N LEU A 635 -13.12 -10.72 10.22
CA LEU A 635 -14.21 -11.39 10.91
C LEU A 635 -13.78 -11.80 12.33
N SER A 636 -12.70 -12.57 12.47
CA SER A 636 -12.17 -12.99 13.77
C SER A 636 -11.75 -11.81 14.65
N GLY A 637 -11.17 -10.76 14.07
CA GLY A 637 -10.80 -9.54 14.79
C GLY A 637 -12.01 -8.82 15.39
N LEU A 638 -13.10 -8.69 14.63
CA LEU A 638 -14.36 -8.11 15.10
C LEU A 638 -15.03 -8.99 16.15
N THR A 639 -15.15 -10.30 15.87
CA THR A 639 -15.68 -11.28 16.82
C THR A 639 -14.94 -11.21 18.15
N CYS A 640 -13.62 -11.13 18.13
CA CYS A 640 -12.76 -11.04 19.30
C CYS A 640 -13.04 -9.78 20.14
N GLY A 641 -13.09 -8.60 19.51
CA GLY A 641 -13.38 -7.34 20.21
C GLY A 641 -14.77 -7.32 20.82
N PHE A 642 -15.79 -7.70 20.04
CA PHE A 642 -17.16 -7.71 20.53
C PHE A 642 -17.43 -8.84 21.54
N PHE A 643 -16.74 -9.97 21.42
CA PHE A 643 -16.70 -11.01 22.45
C PHE A 643 -16.20 -10.48 23.78
N ALA A 644 -15.06 -9.78 23.79
CA ALA A 644 -14.54 -9.18 25.01
C ALA A 644 -15.52 -8.18 25.64
N SER A 645 -16.20 -7.37 24.81
CA SER A 645 -17.22 -6.43 25.27
C SER A 645 -18.47 -7.12 25.83
N GLY A 646 -18.90 -8.24 25.24
CA GLY A 646 -20.10 -8.97 25.66
C GLY A 646 -19.87 -9.95 26.80
N ALA A 647 -18.63 -10.40 27.01
CA ALA A 647 -18.26 -11.33 28.07
C ALA A 647 -18.15 -10.66 29.46
N ILE A 648 -17.96 -9.35 29.50
CA ILE A 648 -17.96 -8.56 30.73
C ILE A 648 -19.37 -8.06 31.04
N PRO A 649 -19.87 -8.23 32.27
CA PRO A 649 -21.12 -7.61 32.68
C PRO A 649 -21.05 -6.09 32.60
N GLY A 650 -21.95 -5.46 31.83
CA GLY A 650 -21.97 -4.01 31.64
C GLY A 650 -22.28 -3.20 32.92
N ASN A 651 -22.85 -3.84 33.95
CA ASN A 651 -23.01 -3.27 35.28
C ASN A 651 -21.83 -3.56 36.21
N GLY A 652 -20.78 -4.23 35.74
CA GLY A 652 -19.59 -4.61 36.49
C GLY A 652 -19.83 -5.65 37.59
N ARG A 653 -21.07 -6.07 37.82
CA ARG A 653 -21.46 -6.94 38.94
C ARG A 653 -21.57 -8.38 38.46
N PHE A 654 -20.75 -9.24 39.05
CA PHE A 654 -20.94 -10.70 38.96
C PHE A 654 -22.19 -11.08 39.73
N ARG A 655 -22.92 -12.09 39.25
CA ARG A 655 -24.18 -12.51 39.86
C ARG A 655 -23.91 -13.16 41.21
N GLU A 656 -24.73 -12.84 42.19
CA GLU A 656 -24.74 -13.57 43.46
C GLU A 656 -25.19 -15.01 43.24
N ALA A 657 -24.50 -15.96 43.87
CA ALA A 657 -24.85 -17.36 43.80
C ALA A 657 -26.26 -17.58 44.35
N GLY A 658 -27.15 -18.19 43.56
CA GLY A 658 -28.54 -18.43 43.95
C GLY A 658 -29.53 -17.32 43.58
N SER A 659 -29.08 -16.20 42.99
CA SER A 659 -30.01 -15.23 42.39
C SER A 659 -30.74 -15.88 41.21
N VAL A 660 -32.08 -15.89 41.25
CA VAL A 660 -32.89 -16.31 40.10
C VAL A 660 -32.59 -15.34 38.98
N VAL A 661 -31.94 -15.84 37.93
CA VAL A 661 -31.62 -15.04 36.76
C VAL A 661 -32.96 -14.58 36.18
N GLU A 662 -33.23 -13.28 36.19
CA GLU A 662 -34.25 -12.67 35.34
C GLU A 662 -33.76 -12.77 33.89
N PHE A 663 -33.82 -14.00 33.36
CA PHE A 663 -33.35 -14.39 32.04
C PHE A 663 -33.95 -13.46 30.97
N ASP A 664 -35.18 -13.03 31.19
CA ASP A 664 -35.93 -12.10 30.34
C ASP A 664 -35.24 -10.75 30.15
N LYS A 665 -34.73 -10.11 31.22
CA LYS A 665 -34.08 -8.79 31.10
C LYS A 665 -32.77 -8.87 30.32
N LEU A 666 -32.05 -9.96 30.49
CA LEU A 666 -30.78 -10.15 29.82
C LEU A 666 -30.96 -10.56 28.36
N ILE A 667 -31.92 -11.45 28.07
CA ILE A 667 -32.32 -11.75 26.69
C ILE A 667 -32.75 -10.46 25.99
N ALA A 668 -33.58 -9.63 26.64
CA ALA A 668 -34.00 -8.36 26.08
C ALA A 668 -32.79 -7.46 25.76
N SER A 669 -31.79 -7.38 26.66
CA SER A 669 -30.58 -6.60 26.41
C SER A 669 -29.76 -7.13 25.21
N VAL A 670 -29.59 -8.45 25.10
CA VAL A 670 -28.86 -9.08 23.98
C VAL A 670 -29.61 -8.85 22.68
N PHE A 671 -30.92 -9.11 22.70
CA PHE A 671 -31.80 -8.94 21.56
C PHE A 671 -31.79 -7.49 21.07
N ASN A 672 -31.91 -6.51 21.97
CA ASN A 672 -31.83 -5.09 21.63
C ASN A 672 -30.48 -4.73 20.98
N SER A 673 -29.38 -5.32 21.46
CA SER A 673 -28.04 -5.09 20.89
C SER A 673 -27.91 -5.69 19.49
N ILE A 674 -28.44 -6.90 19.27
CA ILE A 674 -28.46 -7.57 17.97
C ILE A 674 -29.34 -6.80 17.00
N VAL A 675 -30.58 -6.48 17.40
CA VAL A 675 -31.53 -5.69 16.62
C VAL A 675 -30.93 -4.33 16.26
N GLY A 676 -30.29 -3.64 17.21
CA GLY A 676 -29.64 -2.35 16.94
C GLY A 676 -28.52 -2.45 15.89
N THR A 677 -27.73 -3.54 15.95
CA THR A 677 -26.67 -3.80 14.97
C THR A 677 -27.26 -4.12 13.59
N ILE A 678 -28.28 -4.98 13.52
CA ILE A 678 -28.98 -5.35 12.28
C ILE A 678 -29.65 -4.12 11.65
N MET A 679 -30.37 -3.32 12.44
CA MET A 679 -31.01 -2.09 11.98
C MET A 679 -29.99 -1.12 11.41
N GLY A 680 -28.84 -0.94 12.07
CA GLY A 680 -27.76 -0.09 11.55
C GLY A 680 -27.27 -0.57 10.19
N VAL A 681 -27.05 -1.87 10.04
CA VAL A 681 -26.64 -2.46 8.76
C VAL A 681 -27.72 -2.31 7.68
N VAL A 682 -28.98 -2.55 8.00
CA VAL A 682 -30.09 -2.39 7.04
C VAL A 682 -30.17 -0.95 6.54
N VAL A 683 -30.08 0.03 7.44
CA VAL A 683 -30.09 1.45 7.05
C VAL A 683 -28.88 1.80 6.19
N LEU A 684 -27.69 1.30 6.54
CA LEU A 684 -26.48 1.48 5.73
C LEU A 684 -26.65 0.86 4.34
N LEU A 685 -27.20 -0.35 4.23
CA LEU A 685 -27.44 -1.02 2.96
C LEU A 685 -28.47 -0.30 2.09
N VAL A 686 -29.52 0.26 2.69
CA VAL A 686 -30.50 1.09 1.97
C VAL A 686 -29.83 2.36 1.45
N CYS A 687 -29.06 3.06 2.29
CA CYS A 687 -28.33 4.26 1.87
C CYS A 687 -27.28 3.95 0.80
N ASP A 688 -26.60 2.80 0.92
CA ASP A 688 -25.68 2.31 -0.09
C ASP A 688 -26.43 2.04 -1.40
N ASN A 689 -27.52 1.27 -1.40
CA ASN A 689 -28.26 0.98 -2.63
C ASN A 689 -28.83 2.24 -3.32
N LEU A 690 -29.19 3.28 -2.55
CA LEU A 690 -29.70 4.54 -3.11
C LEU A 690 -28.60 5.46 -3.65
N MET A 691 -27.38 5.38 -3.13
CA MET A 691 -26.32 6.37 -3.38
C MET A 691 -25.02 5.79 -3.93
N ALA A 692 -24.90 4.48 -4.01
CA ALA A 692 -23.69 3.78 -4.45
C ALA A 692 -23.45 4.02 -5.94
N THR A 693 -22.30 4.62 -6.25
CA THR A 693 -21.60 4.23 -7.47
C THR A 693 -21.13 2.79 -7.32
N ARG A 694 -21.38 1.98 -8.36
CA ARG A 694 -20.94 0.60 -8.39
C ARG A 694 -19.41 0.57 -8.41
N ALA A 695 -18.80 -0.35 -7.67
CA ALA A 695 -17.37 -0.62 -7.72
C ALA A 695 -16.93 -1.01 -9.13
N SER A 696 -17.78 -1.72 -9.90
CA SER A 696 -17.54 -2.00 -11.33
C SER A 696 -17.44 -0.74 -12.18
N THR A 697 -18.36 0.22 -12.01
CA THR A 697 -18.29 1.51 -12.75
C THR A 697 -17.07 2.31 -12.32
N LEU A 698 -16.76 2.34 -11.02
CA LEU A 698 -15.57 3.04 -10.53
C LEU A 698 -14.26 2.40 -11.02
N ALA A 699 -14.18 1.06 -11.07
CA ALA A 699 -13.02 0.36 -11.62
C ALA A 699 -12.85 0.69 -13.11
N ARG A 700 -13.94 0.75 -13.86
CA ARG A 700 -13.95 1.20 -15.25
C ARG A 700 -13.47 2.64 -15.40
N ASP A 701 -14.03 3.57 -14.64
CA ASP A 701 -13.66 4.99 -14.71
C ASP A 701 -12.19 5.19 -14.36
N LYS A 702 -11.68 4.47 -13.34
CA LYS A 702 -10.25 4.50 -13.00
C LYS A 702 -9.38 3.93 -14.12
N LEU A 703 -9.78 2.84 -14.75
CA LEU A 703 -9.06 2.29 -15.89
C LEU A 703 -9.01 3.29 -17.05
N LEU A 704 -10.14 3.92 -17.40
CA LEU A 704 -10.21 4.97 -18.41
C LEU A 704 -9.30 6.15 -18.05
N HIS A 705 -9.30 6.54 -16.77
CA HIS A 705 -8.44 7.61 -16.29
C HIS A 705 -6.95 7.26 -16.39
N VAL A 706 -6.57 6.02 -16.04
CA VAL A 706 -5.19 5.51 -16.22
C VAL A 706 -4.78 5.57 -17.69
N ILE A 707 -5.64 5.10 -18.60
CA ILE A 707 -5.38 5.15 -20.05
C ILE A 707 -5.24 6.59 -20.53
N SER A 708 -6.09 7.50 -20.05
CA SER A 708 -6.01 8.93 -20.39
C SER A 708 -4.72 9.60 -19.88
N GLN A 709 -4.27 9.27 -18.66
CA GLN A 709 -3.01 9.78 -18.11
C GLN A 709 -1.80 9.17 -18.80
N LEU A 710 -1.89 7.91 -19.22
CA LEU A 710 -0.85 7.28 -20.02
C LEU A 710 -0.72 7.96 -21.38
N ARG A 711 -1.86 8.28 -22.01
CA ARG A 711 -1.91 9.08 -23.24
C ARG A 711 -1.28 10.46 -23.02
N SER A 712 -1.59 11.14 -21.93
CA SER A 712 -1.01 12.46 -21.67
C SER A 712 0.50 12.36 -21.39
N ALA A 713 0.97 11.33 -20.68
CA ALA A 713 2.40 11.06 -20.47
C ALA A 713 3.13 10.89 -21.80
N LEU A 714 2.58 10.03 -22.64
CA LEU A 714 3.09 9.82 -23.98
C LEU A 714 3.12 11.12 -24.80
N ALA A 715 2.06 11.93 -24.75
CA ALA A 715 2.00 13.17 -25.51
C ALA A 715 3.02 14.21 -25.01
N THR A 716 3.17 14.38 -23.70
CA THR A 716 4.12 15.34 -23.11
C THR A 716 5.57 14.95 -23.37
N ASP A 717 5.87 13.66 -23.29
CA ASP A 717 7.22 13.14 -23.50
C ASP A 717 7.73 13.42 -24.91
N PHE A 718 6.84 13.46 -25.91
CA PHE A 718 7.23 13.67 -27.31
C PHE A 718 7.24 15.15 -27.74
N GLU A 719 6.62 16.06 -26.98
CA GLU A 719 6.54 17.48 -27.35
C GLU A 719 7.71 18.34 -26.81
N HIS A 720 8.44 17.88 -25.78
CA HIS A 720 9.59 18.63 -25.24
C HIS A 720 10.92 18.18 -25.88
N GLU A 721 11.44 19.01 -26.79
CA GLU A 721 12.71 18.78 -27.51
C GLU A 721 13.99 18.90 -26.64
N GLN A 722 13.89 19.32 -25.37
CA GLN A 722 15.05 19.43 -24.49
C GLN A 722 14.83 18.72 -23.15
N PRO A 723 15.69 17.76 -22.78
CA PRO A 723 15.68 17.10 -21.49
C PRO A 723 16.19 18.09 -20.42
N SER A 724 15.29 18.84 -19.80
CA SER A 724 15.63 19.60 -18.59
C SER A 724 15.61 18.67 -17.37
N SER A 725 16.42 18.97 -16.35
CA SER A 725 16.36 18.25 -15.06
C SER A 725 14.95 18.24 -14.46
N GLU A 726 14.15 19.28 -14.72
CA GLU A 726 12.75 19.38 -14.26
C GLU A 726 11.85 18.37 -14.97
N LEU A 727 12.14 18.03 -16.23
CA LEU A 727 11.42 17.04 -17.00
C LEU A 727 11.59 15.63 -16.41
N ALA A 728 12.80 15.27 -15.99
CA ALA A 728 13.06 13.98 -15.33
C ALA A 728 12.27 13.81 -14.03
N GLU A 729 12.19 14.87 -13.19
CA GLU A 729 11.38 14.86 -11.98
C GLU A 729 9.88 14.75 -12.29
N SER A 730 9.41 15.47 -13.32
CA SER A 730 8.02 15.40 -13.79
C SER A 730 7.64 13.99 -14.26
N HIS A 731 8.52 13.34 -15.03
CA HIS A 731 8.29 12.00 -15.56
C HIS A 731 8.27 10.96 -14.45
N GLU A 732 9.17 11.08 -13.45
CA GLU A 732 9.15 10.19 -12.30
C GLU A 732 7.89 10.39 -11.45
N ALA A 733 7.43 11.64 -11.28
CA ALA A 733 6.16 11.93 -10.63
C ALA A 733 4.96 11.33 -11.38
N GLN A 734 4.98 11.39 -12.71
CA GLN A 734 3.94 10.82 -13.56
C GLN A 734 3.94 9.28 -13.54
N LYS A 735 5.12 8.65 -13.58
CA LYS A 735 5.28 7.21 -13.36
C LYS A 735 4.64 6.79 -12.05
N ARG A 736 5.01 7.46 -10.95
CA ARG A 736 4.48 7.19 -9.61
C ARG A 736 2.96 7.38 -9.56
N SER A 737 2.42 8.41 -10.24
CA SER A 737 0.98 8.64 -10.37
C SER A 737 0.28 7.47 -11.08
N LEU A 738 0.79 7.04 -12.24
CA LEU A 738 0.25 5.91 -13.01
C LEU A 738 0.29 4.60 -12.20
N GLU A 739 1.42 4.29 -11.58
CA GLU A 739 1.57 3.11 -10.72
C GLU A 739 0.62 3.16 -9.52
N HIS A 740 0.42 4.33 -8.91
CA HIS A 740 -0.52 4.52 -7.81
C HIS A 740 -1.97 4.27 -8.27
N MET A 741 -2.38 4.81 -9.42
CA MET A 741 -3.72 4.58 -9.95
C MET A 741 -3.96 3.13 -10.36
N LEU A 742 -2.97 2.46 -10.96
CA LEU A 742 -3.04 1.02 -11.28
C LEU A 742 -3.11 0.17 -10.02
N SER A 743 -2.36 0.53 -8.97
CA SER A 743 -2.49 -0.09 -7.65
C SER A 743 -3.89 0.08 -7.08
N ASP A 744 -4.45 1.28 -7.19
CA ASP A 744 -5.80 1.58 -6.74
C ASP A 744 -6.90 0.89 -7.56
N LEU A 745 -6.67 0.67 -8.85
CA LEU A 745 -7.53 -0.15 -9.71
C LEU A 745 -7.52 -1.60 -9.22
N LEU A 746 -6.34 -2.20 -9.01
CA LEU A 746 -6.25 -3.58 -8.51
C LEU A 746 -6.92 -3.76 -7.14
N LYS A 747 -6.86 -2.76 -6.26
CA LYS A 747 -7.58 -2.79 -4.98
C LYS A 747 -9.10 -2.80 -5.16
N LEU A 748 -9.62 -2.27 -6.27
CA LEU A 748 -11.06 -2.25 -6.57
C LEU A 748 -11.57 -3.53 -7.22
N LEU A 749 -10.71 -4.30 -7.91
CA LEU A 749 -11.16 -5.47 -8.67
C LEU A 749 -11.85 -6.55 -7.82
N PRO A 750 -11.34 -6.95 -6.63
CA PRO A 750 -12.04 -7.92 -5.79
C PRO A 750 -13.42 -7.43 -5.35
N TYR A 751 -13.59 -6.11 -5.24
CA TYR A 751 -14.86 -5.49 -4.87
C TYR A 751 -15.83 -5.50 -6.04
N ALA A 752 -15.37 -5.16 -7.24
CA ALA A 752 -16.17 -5.26 -8.47
C ALA A 752 -16.58 -6.71 -8.78
N GLU A 753 -15.72 -7.69 -8.50
CA GLU A 753 -16.00 -9.12 -8.66
C GLU A 753 -17.07 -9.63 -7.67
N ALA A 754 -17.05 -9.12 -6.43
CA ALA A 754 -18.00 -9.50 -5.39
C ALA A 754 -19.36 -8.79 -5.47
N GLU A 755 -19.57 -7.90 -6.46
CA GLU A 755 -20.85 -7.22 -6.63
C GLU A 755 -21.95 -8.20 -7.02
N PRO A 756 -23.13 -8.14 -6.37
CA PRO A 756 -24.23 -9.01 -6.73
C PRO A 756 -24.81 -8.60 -8.09
N VAL A 757 -24.77 -9.54 -9.02
CA VAL A 757 -25.20 -9.34 -10.40
C VAL A 757 -26.67 -9.70 -10.52
N TYR A 758 -27.56 -8.74 -10.26
CA TYR A 758 -29.01 -8.98 -10.37
C TYR A 758 -29.54 -8.83 -11.81
N LEU A 759 -28.92 -7.98 -12.63
CA LEU A 759 -29.43 -7.64 -13.98
C LEU A 759 -28.35 -7.50 -15.07
N ASN A 760 -27.06 -7.57 -14.71
CA ASN A 760 -25.96 -7.33 -15.64
C ASN A 760 -25.19 -8.64 -15.94
N ALA A 761 -24.17 -8.59 -16.80
CA ALA A 761 -23.20 -9.67 -16.88
C ALA A 761 -22.27 -9.66 -15.65
N PRO A 762 -21.73 -10.80 -15.21
CA PRO A 762 -20.70 -10.84 -14.17
C PRO A 762 -19.49 -10.01 -14.57
N PHE A 763 -18.92 -9.28 -13.61
CA PHE A 763 -17.73 -8.47 -13.84
C PHE A 763 -16.52 -9.38 -14.10
N LYS A 764 -15.91 -9.26 -15.30
CA LYS A 764 -14.73 -10.05 -15.70
C LYS A 764 -13.46 -9.50 -15.01
N ALA A 765 -13.29 -9.76 -13.72
CA ALA A 765 -12.17 -9.21 -12.94
C ALA A 765 -10.79 -9.64 -13.47
N ASP A 766 -10.67 -10.87 -13.97
CA ASP A 766 -9.41 -11.41 -14.52
C ASP A 766 -8.93 -10.62 -15.73
N LEU A 767 -9.85 -10.21 -16.60
CA LEU A 767 -9.52 -9.36 -17.73
C LEU A 767 -8.95 -8.01 -17.27
N TYR A 768 -9.57 -7.37 -16.28
CA TYR A 768 -9.07 -6.10 -15.75
C TYR A 768 -7.70 -6.27 -15.07
N ARG A 769 -7.42 -7.43 -14.46
CA ARG A 769 -6.09 -7.76 -13.92
C ARG A 769 -5.08 -7.87 -15.05
N GLU A 770 -5.39 -8.61 -16.09
CA GLU A 770 -4.53 -8.78 -17.27
C GLU A 770 -4.27 -7.46 -18.00
N LEU A 771 -5.32 -6.65 -18.17
CA LEU A 771 -5.21 -5.31 -18.75
C LEU A 771 -4.36 -4.38 -17.88
N SER A 772 -4.57 -4.38 -16.56
CA SER A 772 -3.74 -3.63 -15.61
C SER A 772 -2.27 -4.07 -15.67
N ASP A 773 -2.01 -5.37 -15.76
CA ASP A 773 -0.65 -5.91 -15.85
C ASP A 773 0.01 -5.57 -17.19
N SER A 774 -0.76 -5.61 -18.29
CA SER A 774 -0.33 -5.16 -19.61
C SER A 774 0.02 -3.68 -19.61
N ILE A 775 -0.81 -2.83 -18.99
CA ILE A 775 -0.55 -1.39 -18.84
C ILE A 775 0.69 -1.17 -17.96
N ARG A 776 0.88 -1.93 -16.88
CA ARG A 776 2.11 -1.85 -16.07
C ARG A 776 3.34 -2.22 -16.87
N ASN A 777 3.27 -3.26 -17.69
CA ASN A 777 4.37 -3.64 -18.56
C ASN A 777 4.64 -2.54 -19.58
N LEU A 778 3.60 -1.99 -20.21
CA LEU A 778 3.74 -0.86 -21.15
C LEU A 778 4.38 0.36 -20.48
N VAL A 779 3.94 0.74 -19.28
CA VAL A 779 4.54 1.78 -18.45
C VAL A 779 6.01 1.47 -18.19
N ARG A 780 6.34 0.24 -17.76
CA ARG A 780 7.74 -0.18 -17.55
C ARG A 780 8.56 -0.07 -18.82
N HIS A 781 8.05 -0.53 -19.96
CA HIS A 781 8.75 -0.48 -21.23
C HIS A 781 8.97 0.95 -21.71
N LEU A 782 7.96 1.82 -21.56
CA LEU A 782 8.05 3.24 -21.88
C LEU A 782 9.13 3.92 -21.05
N PHE A 783 9.08 3.75 -19.73
CA PHE A 783 10.10 4.32 -18.85
C PHE A 783 11.47 3.68 -19.05
N THR A 784 11.55 2.41 -19.48
CA THR A 784 12.80 1.76 -19.87
C THR A 784 13.33 2.36 -21.17
N LEU A 785 12.48 2.61 -22.16
CA LEU A 785 12.87 3.23 -23.42
C LEU A 785 13.34 4.66 -23.20
N GLN A 786 12.60 5.43 -22.40
CA GLN A 786 13.01 6.75 -21.98
C GLN A 786 14.37 6.70 -21.25
N TRP A 787 14.53 5.75 -20.33
CA TRP A 787 15.79 5.55 -19.64
C TRP A 787 16.94 5.21 -20.59
N VAL A 788 16.71 4.36 -21.60
CA VAL A 788 17.71 4.06 -22.64
C VAL A 788 18.07 5.33 -23.41
N VAL A 789 17.09 6.16 -23.80
CA VAL A 789 17.33 7.43 -24.50
C VAL A 789 18.15 8.38 -23.64
N CYS A 790 17.76 8.62 -22.39
CA CYS A 790 18.53 9.46 -21.47
C CYS A 790 19.94 8.92 -21.23
N SER A 791 20.09 7.60 -21.13
CA SER A 791 21.40 6.96 -20.98
C SER A 791 22.27 7.17 -22.22
N LEU A 792 21.69 7.09 -23.42
CA LEU A 792 22.39 7.36 -24.67
C LEU A 792 22.85 8.82 -24.75
N GLU A 793 21.99 9.78 -24.42
CA GLU A 793 22.34 11.20 -24.36
C GLU A 793 23.49 11.46 -23.37
N HIS A 794 23.40 10.89 -22.17
CA HIS A 794 24.44 11.06 -21.15
C HIS A 794 25.77 10.40 -21.54
N THR A 795 25.74 9.25 -22.21
CA THR A 795 26.96 8.65 -22.76
C THR A 795 27.57 9.52 -23.85
N GLU A 796 26.76 10.23 -24.65
CA GLU A 796 27.27 11.18 -25.64
C GLU A 796 27.89 12.40 -24.95
N GLU A 797 27.29 12.92 -23.88
CA GLU A 797 27.86 14.01 -23.07
C GLU A 797 29.17 13.60 -22.39
N MET A 798 29.25 12.41 -21.78
CA MET A 798 30.48 11.89 -21.19
C MET A 798 31.56 11.67 -22.24
N TYR A 799 31.19 11.15 -23.41
CA TYR A 799 32.12 10.96 -24.51
C TYR A 799 32.64 12.31 -25.02
N GLN A 800 31.76 13.29 -25.21
CA GLN A 800 32.14 14.65 -25.58
C GLN A 800 33.03 15.28 -24.49
N SER A 801 32.65 15.26 -23.21
CA SER A 801 33.43 15.81 -22.09
C SER A 801 34.84 15.21 -21.99
N SER A 802 34.96 13.88 -22.07
CA SER A 802 36.25 13.20 -22.00
C SER A 802 37.09 13.41 -23.26
N GLN A 803 36.46 13.41 -24.44
CA GLN A 803 37.14 13.76 -25.69
C GLN A 803 37.58 15.22 -25.69
N TRP A 804 36.77 16.18 -25.26
CA TRP A 804 37.17 17.60 -25.19
C TRP A 804 38.39 17.78 -24.29
N SER A 805 38.48 17.05 -23.19
CA SER A 805 39.66 17.08 -22.30
C SER A 805 40.93 16.54 -22.98
N TYR A 806 40.79 15.45 -23.75
CA TYR A 806 41.91 14.84 -24.49
C TYR A 806 42.26 15.62 -25.77
N LEU A 807 41.26 16.11 -26.50
CA LEU A 807 41.37 16.95 -27.69
C LEU A 807 41.86 18.35 -27.35
N GLN A 808 41.57 18.92 -26.19
CA GLN A 808 42.16 20.20 -25.81
C GLN A 808 43.68 20.05 -25.60
N VAL A 809 44.13 18.95 -24.99
CA VAL A 809 45.55 18.60 -24.88
C VAL A 809 46.19 18.30 -26.26
N VAL A 810 45.44 17.67 -27.18
CA VAL A 810 45.93 17.33 -28.54
C VAL A 810 45.84 18.52 -29.52
N MET A 811 44.83 19.40 -29.40
CA MET A 811 44.67 20.60 -30.21
C MET A 811 45.60 21.72 -29.76
N ASP A 812 45.93 21.80 -28.46
CA ASP A 812 47.00 22.67 -27.96
C ASP A 812 48.39 22.20 -28.44
N SER A 813 48.51 20.96 -28.96
CA SER A 813 49.75 20.38 -29.49
C SER A 813 49.76 20.13 -31.00
N SER A 814 48.65 20.33 -31.72
CA SER A 814 48.58 20.14 -33.18
C SER A 814 47.68 21.19 -33.83
N ALA A 815 48.28 22.30 -34.26
CA ALA A 815 47.61 23.29 -35.10
C ALA A 815 47.42 22.72 -36.51
N GLY A 816 46.25 22.14 -36.81
CA GLY A 816 45.78 21.99 -38.18
C GLY A 816 45.16 20.68 -38.64
N MET A 817 44.42 19.93 -37.80
CA MET A 817 43.67 18.76 -38.28
C MET A 817 42.16 18.82 -38.00
N GLU A 818 41.44 19.15 -39.07
CA GLU A 818 40.05 18.91 -39.50
C GLU A 818 38.90 18.71 -38.48
N GLN A 819 38.03 19.72 -38.44
CA GLN A 819 36.66 19.70 -37.90
C GLN A 819 35.65 18.84 -38.70
N ASN A 820 36.01 18.32 -39.88
CA ASN A 820 35.05 17.68 -40.80
C ASN A 820 34.70 16.22 -40.45
N SER A 821 35.54 15.49 -39.70
CA SER A 821 35.24 14.07 -39.38
C SER A 821 34.12 13.93 -38.33
N PHE A 822 33.94 14.92 -37.46
CA PHE A 822 32.91 14.93 -36.41
C PHE A 822 31.49 15.14 -36.95
N ALA A 823 31.33 15.90 -38.04
CA ALA A 823 30.03 16.06 -38.68
C ALA A 823 29.56 14.75 -39.34
N SER A 824 30.48 14.02 -39.97
CA SER A 824 30.26 12.70 -40.57
C SER A 824 29.88 11.63 -39.51
N GLN A 825 30.54 11.64 -38.34
CA GLN A 825 30.20 10.71 -37.27
C GLN A 825 28.80 10.97 -36.69
N ARG A 826 28.39 12.23 -36.50
CA ARG A 826 27.02 12.55 -36.04
C ARG A 826 25.95 12.18 -37.06
N GLU A 827 26.19 12.40 -38.35
CA GLU A 827 25.25 12.06 -39.42
C GLU A 827 25.04 10.54 -39.56
N SER A 828 26.07 9.75 -39.25
CA SER A 828 25.99 8.29 -39.24
C SER A 828 25.17 7.71 -38.08
N VAL A 829 25.10 8.41 -36.93
CA VAL A 829 24.21 8.04 -35.81
C VAL A 829 22.74 8.22 -36.22
N ALA A 830 22.42 9.36 -36.82
CA ALA A 830 21.10 9.67 -37.35
C ALA A 830 20.61 8.71 -38.44
N LEU A 831 21.50 8.28 -39.34
CA LEU A 831 21.16 7.42 -40.49
C LEU A 831 20.72 6.01 -40.10
N VAL A 832 21.10 5.53 -38.92
CA VAL A 832 20.92 4.13 -38.54
C VAL A 832 19.78 3.89 -37.56
N PHE A 833 19.34 4.92 -36.83
CA PHE A 833 18.04 4.87 -36.13
C PHE A 833 16.86 4.97 -37.12
N ARG A 834 17.08 5.47 -38.34
CA ARG A 834 16.04 5.77 -39.34
C ARG A 834 15.24 4.55 -39.86
N PRO A 835 15.88 3.43 -40.28
CA PRO A 835 15.16 2.22 -40.72
C PRO A 835 14.40 1.57 -39.58
N LEU A 836 14.83 1.88 -38.37
CA LEU A 836 14.45 1.17 -37.18
C LEU A 836 13.28 1.81 -36.47
N LEU A 837 13.26 3.15 -36.50
CA LEU A 837 12.06 3.95 -36.35
C LEU A 837 11.03 3.61 -37.42
N ALA A 838 11.42 3.40 -38.68
CA ALA A 838 10.48 2.95 -39.72
C ALA A 838 9.92 1.53 -39.46
N SER A 839 10.70 0.62 -38.87
CA SER A 839 10.25 -0.72 -38.46
C SER A 839 9.33 -0.68 -37.23
N ALA A 840 9.68 0.13 -36.23
CA ALA A 840 8.84 0.44 -35.09
C ALA A 840 7.50 1.07 -35.51
N ALA A 841 7.54 2.00 -36.47
CA ALA A 841 6.38 2.61 -37.11
C ALA A 841 5.52 1.60 -37.85
N GLY A 842 6.14 0.71 -38.64
CA GLY A 842 5.45 -0.33 -39.40
C GLY A 842 4.82 -1.38 -38.50
N MET A 843 5.46 -1.74 -37.39
CA MET A 843 4.90 -2.64 -36.38
C MET A 843 3.75 -1.99 -35.61
N LEU A 844 3.88 -0.73 -35.20
CA LEU A 844 2.76 0.05 -34.62
C LEU A 844 1.60 0.21 -35.61
N GLY A 845 1.88 0.47 -36.89
CA GLY A 845 0.87 0.59 -37.95
C GLY A 845 0.15 -0.72 -38.25
N LYS A 846 0.87 -1.84 -38.34
CA LYS A 846 0.27 -3.17 -38.53
C LYS A 846 -0.56 -3.62 -37.33
N MET A 847 -0.13 -3.26 -36.13
CA MET A 847 -0.90 -3.51 -34.90
C MET A 847 -2.17 -2.66 -34.82
N MET A 848 -2.20 -1.51 -35.48
CA MET A 848 -3.38 -0.68 -35.63
C MET A 848 -4.33 -1.25 -36.69
N GLU A 849 -3.83 -1.71 -37.83
CA GLU A 849 -4.62 -2.39 -38.88
C GLU A 849 -5.25 -3.69 -38.37
N ASP A 850 -4.50 -4.51 -37.62
CA ASP A 850 -5.01 -5.77 -37.04
C ASP A 850 -6.12 -5.49 -36.00
N VAL A 851 -6.05 -4.38 -35.25
CA VAL A 851 -7.12 -3.94 -34.33
C VAL A 851 -8.30 -3.34 -35.05
N GLU A 852 -8.10 -2.56 -36.10
CA GLU A 852 -9.20 -2.07 -36.94
C GLU A 852 -9.96 -3.23 -37.59
N ALA A 853 -9.26 -4.26 -38.08
CA ALA A 853 -9.87 -5.47 -38.63
C ALA A 853 -10.65 -6.27 -37.57
N LEU A 854 -10.10 -6.43 -36.36
CA LEU A 854 -10.73 -7.19 -35.27
C LEU A 854 -11.90 -6.45 -34.63
N THR A 855 -11.80 -5.12 -34.51
CA THR A 855 -12.90 -4.28 -34.06
C THR A 855 -14.01 -4.21 -35.12
N HIS A 856 -13.72 -4.25 -36.42
CA HIS A 856 -14.72 -4.45 -37.47
C HIS A 856 -15.37 -5.84 -37.41
N GLY A 857 -14.63 -6.91 -37.12
CA GLY A 857 -15.19 -8.26 -36.92
C GLY A 857 -16.22 -8.34 -35.78
N ALA A 858 -16.00 -7.62 -34.67
CA ALA A 858 -16.92 -7.55 -33.53
C ALA A 858 -18.23 -6.78 -33.79
N THR A 859 -18.35 -6.07 -34.92
CA THR A 859 -19.58 -5.32 -35.28
C THR A 859 -20.69 -6.17 -35.91
N CYS A 860 -20.41 -7.43 -36.26
CA CYS A 860 -21.33 -8.24 -37.06
C CYS A 860 -22.32 -9.10 -36.26
N SER A 861 -22.30 -9.06 -34.92
CA SER A 861 -23.29 -9.80 -34.11
C SER A 861 -23.57 -9.15 -32.76
N SER A 862 -24.76 -8.54 -32.64
CA SER A 862 -25.36 -7.90 -31.45
C SER A 862 -25.06 -6.40 -31.28
N PRO A 863 -26.06 -5.55 -30.94
CA PRO A 863 -25.85 -4.15 -30.65
C PRO A 863 -24.94 -4.01 -29.42
N MET A 864 -23.70 -3.58 -29.66
CA MET A 864 -22.76 -3.21 -28.60
C MET A 864 -23.36 -2.10 -27.74
N PRO A 865 -23.26 -2.17 -26.40
CA PRO A 865 -23.56 -1.05 -25.53
C PRO A 865 -22.81 0.22 -25.99
N GLN A 866 -23.48 1.37 -26.02
CA GLN A 866 -22.91 2.66 -26.43
C GLN A 866 -21.57 2.98 -25.72
N GLU A 867 -21.40 2.47 -24.52
CA GLU A 867 -20.23 2.71 -23.69
C GLU A 867 -19.01 1.84 -24.11
N THR A 868 -19.19 0.63 -24.67
CA THR A 868 -18.09 -0.12 -25.29
C THR A 868 -17.66 0.52 -26.59
N ALA A 869 -18.60 1.14 -27.32
CA ALA A 869 -18.28 1.98 -28.47
C ALA A 869 -17.48 3.23 -28.07
N GLU A 870 -17.79 3.87 -26.94
CA GLU A 870 -16.97 4.97 -26.41
C GLU A 870 -15.56 4.53 -26.00
N LEU A 871 -15.42 3.46 -25.21
CA LEU A 871 -14.08 2.96 -24.84
C LEU A 871 -13.27 2.56 -26.08
N ARG A 872 -13.93 1.93 -27.07
CA ARG A 872 -13.34 1.60 -28.36
C ARG A 872 -12.92 2.84 -29.14
N ASN A 873 -13.79 3.84 -29.28
CA ASN A 873 -13.49 5.09 -29.98
C ASN A 873 -12.37 5.86 -29.27
N LEU A 874 -12.37 5.86 -27.94
CA LEU A 874 -11.34 6.48 -27.13
C LEU A 874 -10.01 5.76 -27.34
N LEU A 875 -9.98 4.42 -27.33
CA LEU A 875 -8.79 3.63 -27.67
C LEU A 875 -8.33 3.86 -29.12
N GLN A 876 -9.25 3.84 -30.10
CA GLN A 876 -8.99 4.12 -31.52
C GLN A 876 -8.42 5.52 -31.75
N GLU A 877 -9.01 6.56 -31.15
CA GLU A 877 -8.52 7.94 -31.28
C GLU A 877 -7.24 8.21 -30.47
N SER A 878 -7.01 7.51 -29.35
CA SER A 878 -5.95 7.85 -28.38
C SER A 878 -4.65 7.09 -28.54
N LEU A 879 -4.71 5.78 -28.75
CA LEU A 879 -3.55 4.88 -28.83
C LEU A 879 -3.29 4.43 -30.27
N TYR A 880 -4.30 4.52 -31.14
CA TYR A 880 -4.29 3.95 -32.48
C TYR A 880 -4.51 5.03 -33.56
N THR A 881 -3.89 6.21 -33.45
CA THR A 881 -3.85 7.18 -34.55
C THR A 881 -2.46 7.27 -35.17
N ALA A 882 -2.40 7.41 -36.50
CA ALA A 882 -1.19 7.73 -37.25
C ALA A 882 -0.47 9.00 -36.72
N LYS A 883 -1.20 9.86 -36.00
CA LYS A 883 -0.68 11.04 -35.32
C LYS A 883 0.18 10.71 -34.10
N PHE A 884 -0.18 9.66 -33.34
CA PHE A 884 0.62 9.13 -32.22
C PHE A 884 1.91 8.49 -32.74
N ALA A 885 1.80 7.55 -33.68
CA ALA A 885 2.97 6.93 -34.31
C ALA A 885 3.86 7.98 -34.99
N GLY A 886 3.26 8.91 -35.74
CA GLY A 886 3.96 10.01 -36.38
C GLY A 886 4.55 11.05 -35.43
N GLY A 887 4.02 11.19 -34.21
CA GLY A 887 4.54 12.05 -33.13
C GLY A 887 5.73 11.42 -32.42
N MET A 888 5.60 10.14 -32.04
CA MET A 888 6.71 9.33 -31.52
C MET A 888 7.86 9.26 -32.53
N LEU A 889 7.58 9.04 -33.81
CA LEU A 889 8.59 9.06 -34.87
C LEU A 889 9.20 10.43 -35.09
N ARG A 890 8.42 11.51 -34.99
CA ARG A 890 8.94 12.88 -35.10
C ARG A 890 9.85 13.24 -33.95
N SER A 891 9.46 12.88 -32.73
CA SER A 891 10.23 13.17 -31.52
C SER A 891 11.52 12.37 -31.47
N ILE A 892 11.47 11.07 -31.81
CA ILE A 892 12.71 10.28 -31.90
C ILE A 892 13.55 10.74 -33.11
N ALA A 893 12.93 11.20 -34.20
CA ALA A 893 13.67 11.81 -35.30
C ALA A 893 14.25 13.19 -34.93
N SER A 894 13.61 14.01 -34.10
CA SER A 894 14.11 15.34 -33.74
C SER A 894 15.17 15.33 -32.63
N THR A 895 15.07 14.39 -31.67
CA THR A 895 16.10 14.14 -30.66
C THR A 895 17.36 13.52 -31.27
N VAL A 896 17.21 12.63 -32.25
CA VAL A 896 18.35 11.96 -32.92
C VAL A 896 18.89 12.77 -34.12
N ILE A 897 18.10 13.67 -34.72
CA ILE A 897 18.47 14.44 -35.91
C ILE A 897 18.24 15.93 -35.66
N LYS A 898 19.32 16.72 -35.56
CA LYS A 898 19.25 18.19 -35.33
C LYS A 898 18.26 18.90 -36.26
N PRO A 899 17.62 20.01 -35.80
CA PRO A 899 16.60 20.76 -36.54
C PRO A 899 17.11 21.46 -37.81
N SER A 900 18.41 21.51 -38.08
CA SER A 900 18.94 22.01 -39.36
C SER A 900 18.64 21.09 -40.55
N PHE A 901 18.19 19.85 -40.31
CA PHE A 901 17.88 18.86 -41.34
C PHE A 901 16.37 18.67 -41.58
N THR A 902 15.51 18.96 -40.60
CA THR A 902 14.05 18.78 -40.70
C THR A 902 13.39 19.72 -41.72
N THR A 903 13.95 20.91 -41.97
CA THR A 903 13.46 21.85 -42.99
C THR A 903 13.71 21.42 -44.44
N LYS A 904 14.58 20.43 -44.71
CA LYS A 904 14.92 20.01 -46.09
C LYS A 904 14.32 18.67 -46.52
N VAL A 905 13.85 17.83 -45.59
CA VAL A 905 13.44 16.45 -45.90
C VAL A 905 11.94 16.18 -45.69
N PHE A 906 11.25 16.96 -44.88
CA PHE A 906 9.81 16.76 -44.64
C PHE A 906 8.83 17.00 -45.81
N PRO A 907 9.17 17.64 -46.96
CA PRO A 907 8.25 17.70 -48.11
C PRO A 907 8.03 16.35 -48.81
N PHE A 908 8.85 15.34 -48.56
CA PHE A 908 8.82 14.08 -49.32
C PHE A 908 7.76 13.07 -48.84
N MET A 909 7.25 13.19 -47.60
CA MET A 909 6.24 12.26 -47.03
C MET A 909 4.78 12.72 -47.21
N HIS A 910 4.52 13.84 -47.89
CA HIS A 910 3.17 14.32 -48.20
C HIS A 910 2.74 14.08 -49.65
N ASN A 911 3.51 13.32 -50.44
CA ASN A 911 3.19 13.07 -51.84
C ASN A 911 2.44 11.73 -52.02
N GLU A 912 1.13 11.77 -51.83
CA GLU A 912 0.18 10.66 -52.09
C GLU A 912 0.32 10.03 -53.48
N ASN A 913 0.87 10.77 -54.45
CA ASN A 913 1.03 10.31 -55.83
C ASN A 913 2.18 9.32 -56.02
N LEU A 914 3.16 9.29 -55.11
CA LEU A 914 4.30 8.35 -55.18
C LEU A 914 3.94 6.95 -54.69
N LEU A 915 2.98 6.84 -53.75
CA LEU A 915 2.41 5.55 -53.33
C LEU A 915 1.48 4.94 -54.38
N LYS A 916 0.79 5.76 -55.17
CA LYS A 916 -0.03 5.29 -56.30
C LYS A 916 0.79 4.82 -57.50
N ALA A 917 2.04 5.30 -57.64
CA ALA A 917 2.90 4.95 -58.77
C ALA A 917 3.59 3.56 -58.66
N TYR A 918 3.50 2.90 -57.49
CA TYR A 918 4.12 1.58 -57.25
C TYR A 918 3.15 0.40 -57.26
N ALA A 919 1.85 0.62 -57.41
CA ALA A 919 0.87 -0.46 -57.53
C ALA A 919 0.66 -0.82 -59.01
N THR A 920 1.18 -1.97 -59.44
CA THR A 920 0.78 -2.57 -60.72
C THR A 920 -0.52 -3.36 -60.55
N GLU A 921 -1.37 -3.39 -61.57
CA GLU A 921 -2.74 -3.98 -61.53
C GLU A 921 -2.78 -5.46 -61.10
N GLU A 922 -1.64 -6.17 -61.13
CA GLU A 922 -1.53 -7.58 -60.72
C GLU A 922 -1.45 -7.78 -59.18
N GLU A 923 -1.21 -6.72 -58.39
CA GLU A 923 -1.16 -6.80 -56.91
C GLU A 923 -2.52 -6.53 -56.24
N GLN A 924 -3.56 -6.23 -57.01
CA GLN A 924 -4.86 -5.83 -56.50
C GLN A 924 -5.81 -7.00 -56.16
N GLU A 925 -5.39 -8.26 -56.40
CA GLU A 925 -6.17 -9.47 -56.06
C GLU A 925 -5.63 -10.29 -54.86
N ARG A 926 -4.47 -9.96 -54.28
CA ARG A 926 -3.94 -10.69 -53.10
C ARG A 926 -4.50 -10.17 -51.78
N GLU A 927 -4.57 -11.03 -50.76
CA GLU A 927 -4.99 -10.66 -49.40
C GLU A 927 -4.17 -9.46 -48.86
N PRO A 928 -4.78 -8.56 -48.06
CA PRO A 928 -4.08 -7.41 -47.47
C PRO A 928 -2.83 -7.81 -46.66
N SER A 929 -2.87 -9.00 -46.07
CA SER A 929 -1.77 -9.61 -45.31
C SER A 929 -0.53 -9.90 -46.17
N GLU A 930 -0.69 -10.22 -47.46
CA GLU A 930 0.40 -10.52 -48.40
C GLU A 930 0.95 -9.26 -49.08
N ARG A 931 0.10 -8.28 -49.41
CA ARG A 931 0.51 -7.01 -50.05
C ARG A 931 1.54 -6.22 -49.21
N PHE A 932 1.44 -6.32 -47.90
CA PHE A 932 2.35 -5.62 -46.99
C PHE A 932 3.57 -6.46 -46.58
N MET A 933 3.44 -7.79 -46.59
CA MET A 933 4.53 -8.70 -46.22
C MET A 933 5.59 -8.82 -47.33
N ILE A 934 5.25 -8.56 -48.59
CA ILE A 934 6.21 -8.65 -49.71
C ILE A 934 7.22 -7.48 -49.69
N PRO A 935 6.83 -6.20 -49.55
CA PRO A 935 7.78 -5.09 -49.41
C PRO A 935 8.59 -5.17 -48.10
N LEU A 936 7.98 -5.56 -46.98
CA LEU A 936 8.67 -5.70 -45.71
C LEU A 936 9.65 -6.88 -45.73
N ARG A 937 9.28 -8.02 -46.33
CA ARG A 937 10.22 -9.13 -46.56
C ARG A 937 11.29 -8.73 -47.57
N ALA A 938 10.98 -7.94 -48.59
CA ALA A 938 11.94 -7.43 -49.54
C ALA A 938 12.93 -6.47 -48.84
N GLU A 939 12.48 -5.62 -47.90
CA GLU A 939 13.35 -4.66 -47.22
C GLU A 939 14.10 -5.26 -46.03
N CYS A 940 13.53 -6.23 -45.32
CA CYS A 940 14.29 -7.10 -44.41
C CYS A 940 15.27 -8.01 -45.17
N ARG A 941 14.95 -8.43 -46.41
CA ARG A 941 15.84 -9.19 -47.28
C ARG A 941 16.93 -8.28 -47.86
N LYS A 942 16.66 -7.03 -48.23
CA LYS A 942 17.66 -6.02 -48.60
C LYS A 942 18.52 -5.57 -47.42
N LEU A 943 17.98 -5.45 -46.21
CA LEU A 943 18.79 -5.21 -45.00
C LEU A 943 19.67 -6.42 -44.67
N ARG A 944 19.18 -7.66 -44.85
CA ARG A 944 20.00 -8.88 -44.75
C ARG A 944 21.01 -9.03 -45.89
N GLU A 945 20.68 -8.60 -47.10
CA GLU A 945 21.55 -8.66 -48.27
C GLU A 945 22.59 -7.53 -48.24
N CYS A 946 22.26 -6.35 -47.72
CA CYS A 946 23.22 -5.28 -47.37
C CYS A 946 24.10 -5.65 -46.17
N SER A 947 23.61 -6.46 -45.22
CA SER A 947 24.46 -7.00 -44.15
C SER A 947 25.35 -8.18 -44.60
N ARG A 948 25.05 -8.78 -45.76
CA ARG A 948 25.79 -9.90 -46.37
C ARG A 948 26.69 -9.46 -47.53
N GLY A 949 26.36 -8.35 -48.20
CA GLY A 949 27.18 -7.68 -49.20
C GLY A 949 28.36 -6.96 -48.56
N ASN A 950 29.44 -6.82 -49.33
CA ASN A 950 30.80 -6.43 -48.91
C ASN A 950 30.86 -5.51 -47.67
N ARG A 951 31.27 -6.09 -46.53
CA ARG A 951 31.24 -5.52 -45.16
C ARG A 951 32.05 -4.23 -44.95
N ASN A 952 32.78 -3.74 -45.96
CA ASN A 952 33.73 -2.65 -45.82
C ASN A 952 33.15 -1.25 -46.11
N ASP A 953 31.93 -1.14 -46.66
CA ASP A 953 31.40 0.13 -47.16
C ASP A 953 30.31 0.79 -46.28
N MET A 954 29.99 0.25 -45.09
CA MET A 954 29.09 0.93 -44.15
C MET A 954 29.87 1.75 -43.10
N PRO A 955 29.78 3.10 -43.11
CA PRO A 955 30.33 3.92 -42.05
C PRO A 955 29.42 3.81 -40.80
N HIS A 956 29.98 3.28 -39.72
CA HIS A 956 29.44 3.27 -38.35
C HIS A 956 28.31 2.29 -38.02
N ARG A 957 28.73 1.04 -37.83
CA ARG A 957 27.96 -0.13 -37.39
C ARG A 957 27.54 -0.07 -35.88
N ASP A 958 27.93 0.98 -35.12
CA ASP A 958 27.55 1.22 -33.69
C ASP A 958 26.05 1.46 -33.55
N ASN A 959 25.51 2.10 -34.56
CA ASN A 959 24.15 2.55 -34.51
C ASN A 959 23.18 1.39 -34.82
N VAL A 960 23.65 0.32 -35.49
CA VAL A 960 22.81 -0.84 -35.87
C VAL A 960 22.42 -1.64 -34.63
N CYS A 961 23.35 -1.85 -33.69
CA CYS A 961 23.07 -2.52 -32.43
C CYS A 961 22.14 -1.70 -31.51
N ARG A 962 22.35 -0.36 -31.45
CA ARG A 962 21.46 0.54 -30.70
C ARG A 962 20.06 0.54 -31.27
N ALA A 963 19.97 0.51 -32.58
CA ALA A 963 18.70 0.46 -33.25
C ALA A 963 18.08 -0.95 -33.03
N GLU A 964 18.78 -2.07 -33.17
CA GLU A 964 18.21 -3.40 -32.89
C GLU A 964 17.63 -3.57 -31.48
N LEU A 965 18.27 -2.98 -30.45
CA LEU A 965 17.71 -2.90 -29.09
C LEU A 965 16.37 -2.14 -29.07
N VAL A 966 16.31 -0.99 -29.75
CA VAL A 966 15.06 -0.24 -29.90
C VAL A 966 14.02 -1.08 -30.66
N ILE A 967 14.42 -1.91 -31.63
CA ILE A 967 13.52 -2.83 -32.33
C ILE A 967 13.01 -3.91 -31.39
N LEU A 968 13.87 -4.48 -30.53
CA LEU A 968 13.47 -5.51 -29.56
C LEU A 968 12.55 -4.92 -28.49
N LEU A 969 12.84 -3.73 -28.00
CA LEU A 969 11.96 -3.00 -27.07
C LEU A 969 10.62 -2.67 -27.71
N VAL A 970 10.61 -2.18 -28.95
CA VAL A 970 9.37 -1.90 -29.68
C VAL A 970 8.62 -3.19 -30.04
N SER A 971 9.32 -4.28 -30.36
CA SER A 971 8.72 -5.59 -30.62
C SER A 971 8.10 -6.19 -29.35
N SER A 972 8.73 -5.97 -28.19
CA SER A 972 8.20 -6.35 -26.88
C SER A 972 6.97 -5.51 -26.53
N MET A 973 7.04 -4.19 -26.72
CA MET A 973 5.86 -3.30 -26.59
C MET A 973 4.74 -3.73 -27.53
N HIS A 974 5.06 -4.12 -28.77
CA HIS A 974 4.09 -4.64 -29.74
C HIS A 974 3.45 -5.95 -29.26
N MET A 975 4.23 -6.90 -28.73
CA MET A 975 3.68 -8.14 -28.18
C MET A 975 2.77 -7.91 -26.97
N GLU A 976 3.13 -7.00 -26.06
CA GLU A 976 2.28 -6.65 -24.91
C GLU A 976 1.03 -5.88 -25.34
N MET A 977 1.14 -4.97 -26.30
CA MET A 977 -0.04 -4.32 -26.88
C MET A 977 -0.92 -5.32 -27.64
N LYS A 978 -0.36 -6.33 -28.30
CA LYS A 978 -1.13 -7.43 -28.93
C LYS A 978 -1.84 -8.31 -27.91
N ARG A 979 -1.21 -8.59 -26.75
CA ARG A 979 -1.89 -9.24 -25.61
C ARG A 979 -3.03 -8.38 -25.08
N MET A 980 -2.78 -7.08 -24.90
CA MET A 980 -3.79 -6.11 -24.47
C MET A 980 -4.97 -6.06 -25.45
N GLN A 981 -4.71 -6.17 -26.76
CA GLN A 981 -5.73 -6.27 -27.80
C GLN A 981 -6.52 -7.57 -27.74
N LEU A 982 -5.85 -8.72 -27.57
CA LEU A 982 -6.51 -10.02 -27.40
C LEU A 982 -7.42 -10.03 -26.16
N ALA A 983 -6.92 -9.53 -25.04
CA ALA A 983 -7.69 -9.36 -23.81
C ALA A 983 -8.91 -8.44 -24.07
N LEU A 984 -8.71 -7.28 -24.70
CA LEU A 984 -9.81 -6.37 -25.06
C LEU A 984 -10.83 -6.97 -26.04
N LEU A 985 -10.45 -7.94 -26.86
CA LEU A 985 -11.35 -8.67 -27.76
C LEU A 985 -12.12 -9.78 -27.07
N GLU A 986 -11.53 -10.40 -26.03
CA GLU A 986 -12.23 -11.34 -25.16
C GLU A 986 -13.25 -10.65 -24.24
N TYR A 987 -13.08 -9.35 -23.99
CA TYR A 987 -14.02 -8.51 -23.22
C TYR A 987 -15.37 -8.39 -23.91
#